data_AF-A0AB37J894-F1
#
_entry.id   AF-A0AB37J894-F1
#
_cell.length_a   1.000
_cell.length_b   1.000
_cell.length_c   1.000
_cell.angle_alpha   90.00
_cell.angle_beta   90.00
_cell.angle_gamma   90.00
#
_symmetry.space_group_name_H-M   'P 1'
#
loop_
_entity.id
_entity.type
_entity.pdbx_description
1 polymer ?
#
loop_
_entity_poly.entity_id
_entity_poly.type
_entity_poly.pdbx_seq_one_letter_code
_entity_poly.pdbx_strand_id
1 'polypeptide(L)'
;MSDSRHREFITFLSSEDVIEKANESLEGKSWIPLIETSNAALISLKTPMVATLFKRLFDTKYAFIYRSIEGQLVSASSESTVALVETLILAATERPVFDESFMSFLDFFKEAPQILERIVVHYANRIVNQSDSFVTGLRDLKILYEKVRRRAEQFGVNLPLSEFVSSVFGLDTTLLPLIESDLVDFLAKFPPTEEGVFRFLDNQIKLAVGEYDESSVEIQLSRLETIIREIKRYCSTFMKWLTVPDNLFIAFLERGIRKHGTLATWLEGIKEARTEYGLCQSHWEEARKWYFEKISARILPSFQKSMAGWACWTIVEERQIKEPLAHAGETMRYSARRSEFRIIKAEESGGVYVLCSIDELIVSSLGLMKAGRNFPFNSIRTQLEELKLSREAFLDSKDALFVGYTWKYLLPGGGPDKEAKNNERIECFNYYVVTVSATGFGVPLIKLFFAKEESARTFIEFLREARVMSTWKEYPQNGLPASLKAKQKNRSEYQCESNAEDKDQKTVEDLIIERLIEEDAEEESEGPEVPETKNKPISIDLLEKINSLHYELEWTVKRMNEIEWNYCFPELDTAELGRVNLPEMPEERDGFKELEEKIESLAGKARKTVFRILSSEPEREYTLQELGLTFWSVFVVAPKITSGGKPLIEVISGDVPKLVWGTNFDEETRDLLRARFASEE
;
A
#
# COMPACT_ATOMS: atom_id res chain seq x y z
N MET A 1 -7.92 -64.11 57.76
CA MET A 1 -9.14 -63.30 57.55
C MET A 1 -8.80 -62.27 56.51
N SER A 2 -9.43 -62.41 55.36
CA SER A 2 -9.17 -61.70 54.11
C SER A 2 -10.14 -60.53 53.95
N ASP A 3 -9.62 -59.32 53.87
CA ASP A 3 -10.30 -58.23 53.17
C ASP A 3 -9.45 -57.85 51.96
N SER A 4 -9.82 -58.44 50.83
CA SER A 4 -9.36 -58.08 49.50
C SER A 4 -10.60 -57.66 48.71
N ARG A 5 -10.95 -56.36 48.83
CA ARG A 5 -11.99 -55.70 48.03
C ARG A 5 -11.49 -54.40 47.39
N HIS A 6 -10.25 -54.39 46.94
CA HIS A 6 -9.75 -53.42 45.96
C HIS A 6 -9.16 -54.21 44.79
N ARG A 7 -10.05 -54.81 43.99
CA ARG A 7 -9.72 -55.26 42.64
C ARG A 7 -10.32 -54.25 41.67
N GLU A 8 -9.43 -53.51 41.03
CA GLU A 8 -9.40 -53.40 39.57
C GLU A 8 -10.73 -53.03 38.89
N PHE A 9 -10.98 -51.73 38.71
CA PHE A 9 -11.77 -51.26 37.58
C PHE A 9 -10.93 -51.41 36.30
N ILE A 10 -10.85 -52.65 35.82
CA ILE A 10 -10.37 -53.01 34.48
C ILE A 10 -11.38 -52.47 33.47
N THR A 11 -10.89 -51.60 32.58
CA THR A 11 -11.39 -51.31 31.22
C THR A 11 -12.85 -51.71 30.91
N PHE A 12 -13.79 -50.79 31.15
CA PHE A 12 -15.17 -50.92 30.68
C PHE A 12 -15.28 -50.47 29.23
N LEU A 13 -15.23 -51.43 28.31
CA LEU A 13 -16.11 -51.66 27.17
C LEU A 13 -15.69 -53.02 26.61
N SER A 14 -16.22 -54.10 27.19
CA SER A 14 -16.29 -55.36 26.45
C SER A 14 -17.38 -55.22 25.38
N SER A 15 -17.27 -55.96 24.27
CA SER A 15 -18.32 -56.01 23.24
C SER A 15 -19.69 -56.37 23.83
N GLU A 16 -19.72 -57.09 24.95
CA GLU A 16 -20.93 -57.44 25.69
C GLU A 16 -21.62 -56.22 26.33
N ASP A 17 -20.88 -55.27 26.91
CA ASP A 17 -21.45 -54.07 27.57
C ASP A 17 -22.10 -53.09 26.57
N VAL A 18 -21.53 -52.97 25.37
CA VAL A 18 -22.08 -52.13 24.28
C VAL A 18 -23.37 -52.75 23.75
N ILE A 19 -23.38 -54.07 23.55
CA ILE A 19 -24.54 -54.82 23.06
C ILE A 19 -25.66 -54.81 24.11
N GLU A 20 -25.35 -55.02 25.38
CA GLU A 20 -26.32 -55.00 26.48
C GLU A 20 -26.97 -53.61 26.58
N LYS A 21 -26.18 -52.53 26.61
CA LYS A 21 -26.70 -51.16 26.65
C LYS A 21 -27.40 -50.71 25.38
N ALA A 22 -26.94 -51.16 24.21
CA ALA A 22 -27.65 -50.92 22.96
C ALA A 22 -29.03 -51.59 22.95
N ASN A 23 -29.12 -52.83 23.44
CA ASN A 23 -30.39 -53.56 23.55
C ASN A 23 -31.31 -52.97 24.64
N GLU A 24 -30.76 -52.37 25.70
CA GLU A 24 -31.53 -51.64 26.72
C GLU A 24 -32.05 -50.28 26.23
N SER A 25 -31.26 -49.56 25.42
CA SER A 25 -31.50 -48.17 25.03
C SER A 25 -32.20 -48.00 23.68
N LEU A 26 -32.11 -48.99 22.78
CA LEU A 26 -32.61 -48.93 21.42
C LEU A 26 -33.62 -50.07 21.17
N GLU A 27 -34.82 -49.73 20.69
CA GLU A 27 -35.84 -50.72 20.33
C GLU A 27 -35.33 -51.66 19.22
N GLY A 28 -35.07 -52.93 19.57
CA GLY A 28 -34.66 -53.98 18.65
C GLY A 28 -33.89 -55.09 19.38
N LYS A 29 -34.34 -56.35 19.23
CA LYS A 29 -33.59 -57.51 19.75
C LYS A 29 -32.62 -57.97 18.65
N SER A 30 -31.31 -57.99 18.94
CA SER A 30 -30.19 -58.50 18.10
C SER A 30 -29.33 -57.47 17.34
N TRP A 31 -28.77 -56.47 18.04
CA TRP A 31 -27.71 -55.62 17.48
C TRP A 31 -26.35 -56.33 17.42
N ILE A 32 -25.58 -56.08 16.37
CA ILE A 32 -24.25 -56.66 16.11
C ILE A 32 -23.22 -55.51 15.96
N PRO A 33 -22.09 -55.53 16.68
CA PRO A 33 -21.05 -54.51 16.54
C PRO A 33 -20.35 -54.66 15.18
N LEU A 34 -20.25 -53.55 14.44
CA LEU A 34 -19.46 -53.44 13.22
C LEU A 34 -18.02 -53.03 13.52
N ILE A 35 -17.87 -52.10 14.47
CA ILE A 35 -16.58 -51.67 15.02
C ILE A 35 -16.81 -51.08 16.41
N GLU A 36 -15.82 -51.28 17.29
CA GLU A 36 -15.83 -50.77 18.66
C GLU A 36 -14.46 -50.22 19.04
N THR A 37 -14.49 -49.24 19.92
CA THR A 37 -13.33 -48.63 20.57
C THR A 37 -13.63 -48.49 22.06
N SER A 38 -12.67 -48.03 22.86
CA SER A 38 -12.90 -47.79 24.29
C SER A 38 -13.94 -46.70 24.59
N ASN A 39 -14.39 -45.93 23.59
CA ASN A 39 -15.20 -44.73 23.78
C ASN A 39 -16.44 -44.64 22.87
N ALA A 40 -16.51 -45.44 21.82
CA ALA A 40 -17.60 -45.44 20.87
C ALA A 40 -17.75 -46.80 20.17
N ALA A 41 -18.92 -47.05 19.61
CA ALA A 41 -19.23 -48.21 18.82
C ALA A 41 -20.23 -47.87 17.70
N LEU A 42 -20.05 -48.52 16.55
CA LEU A 42 -21.01 -48.52 15.46
C LEU A 42 -21.60 -49.93 15.36
N ILE A 43 -22.92 -50.05 15.48
CA ILE A 43 -23.63 -51.32 15.52
C ILE A 43 -24.71 -51.36 14.43
N SER A 44 -25.08 -52.56 13.99
CA SER A 44 -26.14 -52.78 13.00
C SER A 44 -26.99 -53.99 13.36
N LEU A 45 -28.25 -54.01 12.91
CA LEU A 45 -29.15 -55.15 13.09
C LEU A 45 -28.78 -56.38 12.23
N LYS A 46 -27.90 -56.25 11.21
CA LYS A 46 -27.47 -57.38 10.34
C LYS A 46 -26.00 -57.26 9.93
N THR A 47 -25.33 -58.40 9.72
CA THR A 47 -23.95 -58.46 9.21
C THR A 47 -23.85 -58.00 7.74
N PRO A 48 -22.87 -57.17 7.37
CA PRO A 48 -22.82 -56.49 6.06
C PRO A 48 -22.52 -57.41 4.86
N MET A 49 -22.26 -58.71 5.07
CA MET A 49 -21.82 -59.63 3.99
C MET A 49 -22.92 -60.06 2.99
N VAL A 50 -24.20 -59.78 3.22
CA VAL A 50 -25.30 -60.25 2.33
C VAL A 50 -25.93 -59.13 1.49
N ALA A 51 -25.55 -57.86 1.71
CA ALA A 51 -26.25 -56.69 1.16
C ALA A 51 -25.88 -56.31 -0.30
N THR A 52 -24.91 -56.98 -0.95
CA THR A 52 -24.51 -56.61 -2.32
C THR A 52 -25.46 -57.12 -3.41
N LEU A 53 -26.31 -58.13 -3.15
CA LEU A 53 -27.23 -58.70 -4.14
C LEU A 53 -28.72 -58.32 -3.96
N PHE A 54 -29.14 -57.80 -2.80
CA PHE A 54 -30.55 -57.48 -2.53
C PHE A 54 -30.75 -56.11 -1.83
N LYS A 55 -30.23 -55.04 -2.43
CA LYS A 55 -30.32 -53.66 -1.90
C LYS A 55 -31.73 -53.05 -1.74
N ARG A 56 -32.80 -53.74 -2.16
CA ARG A 56 -34.17 -53.18 -2.21
C ARG A 56 -35.20 -53.85 -1.30
N LEU A 57 -34.82 -54.85 -0.50
CA LEU A 57 -35.80 -55.66 0.25
C LEU A 57 -35.62 -55.68 1.77
N PHE A 58 -34.63 -55.00 2.35
CA PHE A 58 -34.39 -55.07 3.79
C PHE A 58 -33.89 -53.74 4.38
N ASP A 59 -34.63 -53.24 5.38
CA ASP A 59 -34.25 -52.08 6.19
C ASP A 59 -33.12 -52.46 7.15
N THR A 60 -31.87 -52.13 6.79
CA THR A 60 -30.72 -52.24 7.69
C THR A 60 -30.66 -50.98 8.57
N LYS A 61 -31.02 -51.12 9.85
CA LYS A 61 -30.82 -50.06 10.85
C LYS A 61 -29.39 -50.09 11.40
N TYR A 62 -28.80 -48.92 11.53
CA TYR A 62 -27.51 -48.65 12.13
C TYR A 62 -27.73 -47.82 13.40
N ALA A 63 -26.84 -47.98 14.38
CA ALA A 63 -26.77 -47.05 15.50
C ALA A 63 -25.32 -46.75 15.85
N PHE A 64 -25.06 -45.48 16.18
CA PHE A 64 -23.78 -45.02 16.68
C PHE A 64 -23.95 -44.66 18.16
N ILE A 65 -23.11 -45.27 19.00
CA ILE A 65 -23.15 -45.12 20.46
C ILE A 65 -21.79 -44.61 20.90
N TYR A 66 -21.77 -43.60 21.76
CA TYR A 66 -20.52 -43.08 22.31
C TYR A 66 -20.70 -42.59 23.73
N ARG A 67 -19.58 -42.47 24.45
CA ARG A 67 -19.54 -41.89 25.80
C ARG A 67 -19.15 -40.42 25.70
N SER A 68 -20.03 -39.55 26.21
CA SER A 68 -19.80 -38.11 26.34
C SER A 68 -18.69 -37.81 27.36
N ILE A 69 -18.19 -36.56 27.38
CA ILE A 69 -17.21 -36.10 28.39
C ILE A 69 -17.72 -36.29 29.81
N GLU A 70 -19.03 -36.09 30.00
CA GLU A 70 -19.71 -36.24 31.30
C GLU A 70 -19.90 -37.71 31.70
N GLY A 71 -19.42 -38.66 30.88
CA GLY A 71 -19.51 -40.09 31.11
C GLY A 71 -20.87 -40.70 30.75
N GLN A 72 -21.80 -39.90 30.22
CA GLN A 72 -23.12 -40.34 29.78
C GLN A 72 -23.01 -41.08 28.45
N LEU A 73 -23.86 -42.07 28.24
CA LEU A 73 -23.95 -42.78 26.97
C LEU A 73 -24.99 -42.11 26.09
N VAL A 74 -24.54 -41.65 24.93
CA VAL A 74 -25.38 -41.02 23.91
C VAL A 74 -25.48 -41.98 22.74
N SER A 75 -26.67 -42.11 22.15
CA SER A 75 -26.89 -42.96 20.99
C SER A 75 -27.80 -42.29 19.97
N ALA A 76 -27.53 -42.55 18.70
CA ALA A 76 -28.40 -42.19 17.58
C ALA A 76 -28.58 -43.41 16.68
N SER A 77 -29.79 -43.62 16.15
CA SER A 77 -30.08 -44.73 15.24
C SER A 77 -30.77 -44.23 13.96
N SER A 78 -30.44 -44.86 12.84
CA SER A 78 -30.98 -44.52 11.53
C SER A 78 -30.88 -45.71 10.57
N GLU A 79 -31.67 -45.70 9.51
CA GLU A 79 -31.58 -46.67 8.40
C GLU A 79 -30.39 -46.41 7.47
N SER A 80 -29.73 -45.26 7.62
CA SER A 80 -28.57 -44.86 6.80
C SER A 80 -27.44 -44.33 7.67
N THR A 81 -26.20 -44.75 7.37
CA THR A 81 -25.00 -44.23 8.03
C THR A 81 -24.80 -42.74 7.79
N VAL A 82 -25.30 -42.19 6.67
CA VAL A 82 -25.23 -40.76 6.36
C VAL A 82 -25.91 -39.91 7.44
N ALA A 83 -27.03 -40.39 8.00
CA ALA A 83 -27.74 -39.66 9.04
C ALA A 83 -27.04 -39.72 10.41
N LEU A 84 -26.03 -40.59 10.57
CA LEU A 84 -25.22 -40.72 11.78
C LEU A 84 -23.94 -39.87 11.73
N VAL A 85 -23.67 -39.21 10.60
CA VAL A 85 -22.47 -38.40 10.38
C VAL A 85 -22.32 -37.30 11.43
N GLU A 86 -23.37 -36.52 11.67
CA GLU A 86 -23.32 -35.45 12.67
C GLU A 86 -23.08 -35.99 14.08
N THR A 87 -23.65 -37.16 14.42
CA THR A 87 -23.42 -37.81 15.72
C THR A 87 -21.96 -38.26 15.88
N LEU A 88 -21.36 -38.83 14.83
CA LEU A 88 -19.95 -39.19 14.84
C LEU A 88 -19.05 -37.96 15.00
N ILE A 89 -19.33 -36.88 14.25
CA ILE A 89 -18.56 -35.63 14.34
C ILE A 89 -18.67 -35.04 15.74
N LEU A 90 -19.88 -34.97 16.30
CA LEU A 90 -20.10 -34.50 17.67
C LEU A 90 -19.28 -35.32 18.67
N ALA A 91 -19.39 -36.65 18.61
CA ALA A 91 -18.64 -37.54 19.50
C ALA A 91 -17.12 -37.38 19.39
N ALA A 92 -16.63 -37.25 18.15
CA ALA A 92 -15.21 -37.12 17.87
C ALA A 92 -14.66 -35.74 18.26
N THR A 93 -15.50 -34.70 18.32
CA THR A 93 -15.10 -33.31 18.60
C THR A 93 -15.46 -32.82 19.99
N GLU A 94 -16.28 -33.56 20.75
CA GLU A 94 -16.61 -33.20 22.13
C GLU A 94 -15.33 -33.10 22.97
N ARG A 95 -14.40 -34.05 22.76
CA ARG A 95 -13.18 -34.26 23.56
C ARG A 95 -12.19 -33.11 23.49
N PRO A 96 -11.51 -32.79 24.61
CA PRO A 96 -10.55 -31.69 24.64
C PRO A 96 -9.30 -31.94 23.80
N VAL A 97 -8.88 -33.20 23.70
CA VAL A 97 -7.72 -33.63 22.93
C VAL A 97 -8.18 -34.58 21.83
N PHE A 98 -7.54 -34.48 20.67
CA PHE A 98 -7.81 -35.34 19.53
C PHE A 98 -7.59 -36.82 19.88
N ASP A 99 -8.65 -37.62 19.69
CA ASP A 99 -8.67 -39.06 19.94
C ASP A 99 -8.67 -39.83 18.62
N GLU A 100 -7.55 -40.49 18.32
CA GLU A 100 -7.34 -41.27 17.10
C GLU A 100 -8.30 -42.45 16.95
N SER A 101 -8.89 -42.94 18.06
CA SER A 101 -9.79 -44.09 18.01
C SER A 101 -11.00 -43.84 17.10
N PHE A 102 -11.46 -42.58 17.00
CA PHE A 102 -12.58 -42.20 16.14
C PHE A 102 -12.27 -42.32 14.63
N MET A 103 -10.99 -42.34 14.24
CA MET A 103 -10.60 -42.44 12.83
C MET A 103 -10.92 -43.81 12.21
N SER A 104 -11.05 -44.84 13.05
CA SER A 104 -11.38 -46.20 12.61
C SER A 104 -12.82 -46.34 12.11
N PHE A 105 -13.74 -45.50 12.60
CA PHE A 105 -15.14 -45.51 12.17
C PHE A 105 -15.31 -44.99 10.75
N LEU A 106 -14.39 -44.16 10.26
CA LEU A 106 -14.49 -43.53 8.94
C LEU A 106 -14.59 -44.56 7.79
N ASP A 107 -13.99 -45.74 7.94
CA ASP A 107 -14.05 -46.80 6.93
C ASP A 107 -15.49 -47.29 6.62
N PHE A 108 -16.48 -46.95 7.48
CA PHE A 108 -17.89 -47.31 7.33
C PHE A 108 -18.78 -46.20 6.76
N PHE A 109 -18.23 -45.01 6.51
CA PHE A 109 -18.97 -43.86 5.99
C PHE A 109 -18.48 -43.49 4.60
N LYS A 110 -19.40 -43.20 3.67
CA LYS A 110 -19.03 -42.71 2.34
C LYS A 110 -18.52 -41.28 2.40
N GLU A 111 -18.99 -40.53 3.38
CA GLU A 111 -18.65 -39.14 3.68
C GLU A 111 -17.33 -39.01 4.45
N ALA A 112 -16.56 -40.10 4.61
CA ALA A 112 -15.29 -40.13 5.33
C ALA A 112 -14.34 -38.95 5.02
N PRO A 113 -14.16 -38.52 3.75
CA PRO A 113 -13.40 -37.32 3.44
C PRO A 113 -13.88 -36.06 4.17
N GLN A 114 -15.18 -35.78 4.13
CA GLN A 114 -15.77 -34.58 4.73
C GLN A 114 -15.79 -34.66 6.26
N ILE A 115 -16.00 -35.85 6.82
CA ILE A 115 -15.97 -36.09 8.26
C ILE A 115 -14.57 -35.82 8.81
N LEU A 116 -13.54 -36.38 8.16
CA LEU A 116 -12.15 -36.19 8.55
C LEU A 116 -11.77 -34.70 8.54
N GLU A 117 -12.10 -34.00 7.46
CA GLU A 117 -11.83 -32.57 7.32
C GLU A 117 -12.49 -31.77 8.44
N ARG A 118 -13.77 -32.00 8.75
CA ARG A 118 -14.49 -31.29 9.82
C ARG A 118 -13.89 -31.55 11.20
N ILE A 119 -13.47 -32.78 11.49
CA ILE A 119 -12.79 -33.11 12.76
C ILE A 119 -11.45 -32.38 12.85
N VAL A 120 -10.64 -32.40 11.78
CA VAL A 120 -9.34 -31.71 11.75
C VAL A 120 -9.51 -30.21 11.92
N VAL A 121 -10.46 -29.59 11.20
CA VAL A 121 -10.78 -28.16 11.31
C VAL A 121 -11.20 -27.78 12.73
N HIS A 122 -12.00 -28.63 13.40
CA HIS A 122 -12.39 -28.38 14.80
C HIS A 122 -11.16 -28.32 15.71
N TYR A 123 -10.28 -29.32 15.64
CA TYR A 123 -9.10 -29.39 16.50
C TYR A 123 -8.04 -28.35 16.15
N ALA A 124 -7.84 -28.04 14.86
CA ALA A 124 -6.93 -26.99 14.42
C ALA A 124 -7.38 -25.61 14.93
N ASN A 125 -8.67 -25.29 14.84
CA ASN A 125 -9.25 -24.07 15.45
C ASN A 125 -8.97 -24.02 16.96
N ARG A 126 -9.20 -25.15 17.65
CA ARG A 126 -8.99 -25.23 19.09
C ARG A 126 -7.53 -24.98 19.46
N ILE A 127 -6.58 -25.56 18.73
CA ILE A 127 -5.14 -25.35 18.90
C ILE A 127 -4.82 -23.86 18.74
N VAL A 128 -5.18 -23.26 17.60
CA VAL A 128 -4.92 -21.84 17.32
C VAL A 128 -5.46 -20.92 18.43
N ASN A 129 -6.66 -21.20 18.94
CA ASN A 129 -7.30 -20.37 19.97
C ASN A 129 -6.75 -20.60 21.39
N GLN A 130 -6.06 -21.72 21.64
CA GLN A 130 -5.55 -22.10 22.97
C GLN A 130 -4.03 -22.00 23.08
N SER A 131 -3.31 -21.90 21.96
CA SER A 131 -1.85 -21.82 21.95
C SER A 131 -1.36 -20.44 22.39
N ASP A 132 -0.48 -20.43 23.40
CA ASP A 132 0.15 -19.22 23.94
C ASP A 132 1.25 -18.65 23.03
N SER A 133 1.81 -19.44 22.11
CA SER A 133 2.95 -19.01 21.30
C SER A 133 2.97 -19.60 19.89
N PHE A 134 3.66 -18.91 18.99
CA PHE A 134 3.94 -19.34 17.63
C PHE A 134 4.52 -20.77 17.55
N VAL A 135 5.58 -21.07 18.31
CA VAL A 135 6.26 -22.37 18.23
C VAL A 135 5.37 -23.49 18.78
N THR A 136 4.70 -23.26 19.90
CA THR A 136 3.77 -24.24 20.49
C THR A 136 2.63 -24.55 19.54
N GLY A 137 2.00 -23.52 18.96
CA GLY A 137 0.90 -23.70 18.00
C GLY A 137 1.33 -24.49 16.75
N LEU A 138 2.53 -24.23 16.23
CA LEU A 138 3.06 -25.02 15.11
C LEU A 138 3.31 -26.48 15.46
N ARG A 139 3.87 -26.76 16.65
CA ARG A 139 4.08 -28.14 17.12
C ARG A 139 2.77 -28.88 17.27
N ASP A 140 1.76 -28.26 17.88
CA ASP A 140 0.46 -28.87 18.11
C ASP A 140 -0.29 -29.15 16.79
N LEU A 141 -0.24 -28.21 15.83
CA LEU A 141 -0.79 -28.41 14.48
C LEU A 141 -0.07 -29.54 13.74
N LYS A 142 1.25 -29.61 13.86
CA LYS A 142 2.04 -30.70 13.28
C LYS A 142 1.66 -32.05 13.88
N ILE A 143 1.54 -32.14 15.21
CA ILE A 143 1.12 -33.37 15.90
C ILE A 143 -0.26 -33.80 15.41
N LEU A 144 -1.22 -32.87 15.30
CA LEU A 144 -2.54 -33.16 14.75
C LEU A 144 -2.43 -33.74 13.33
N TYR A 145 -1.65 -33.10 12.45
CA TYR A 145 -1.44 -33.57 11.09
C TYR A 145 -0.81 -34.98 11.04
N GLU A 146 0.22 -35.27 11.83
CA GLU A 146 0.87 -36.58 11.84
C GLU A 146 -0.09 -37.71 12.23
N LYS A 147 -1.00 -37.44 13.17
CA LYS A 147 -2.02 -38.40 13.61
C LYS A 147 -3.04 -38.72 12.53
N VAL A 148 -3.40 -37.75 11.68
CA VAL A 148 -4.42 -37.93 10.63
C VAL A 148 -3.85 -38.22 9.24
N ARG A 149 -2.55 -37.97 9.01
CA ARG A 149 -1.89 -38.02 7.70
C ARG A 149 -2.19 -39.31 6.93
N ARG A 150 -2.04 -40.47 7.56
CA ARG A 150 -2.27 -41.78 6.91
C ARG A 150 -3.70 -41.93 6.41
N ARG A 151 -4.68 -41.44 7.17
CA ARG A 151 -6.10 -41.48 6.80
C ARG A 151 -6.43 -40.44 5.73
N ALA A 152 -5.86 -39.24 5.82
CA ALA A 152 -6.01 -38.22 4.79
C ALA A 152 -5.46 -38.70 3.43
N GLU A 153 -4.29 -39.34 3.42
CA GLU A 153 -3.70 -39.95 2.21
C GLU A 153 -4.56 -41.10 1.67
N GLN A 154 -5.09 -41.97 2.54
CA GLN A 154 -6.00 -43.07 2.15
C GLN A 154 -7.28 -42.55 1.46
N PHE A 155 -7.84 -41.44 1.95
CA PHE A 155 -9.08 -40.86 1.45
C PHE A 155 -8.86 -39.79 0.36
N GLY A 156 -7.61 -39.45 0.03
CA GLY A 156 -7.30 -38.40 -0.95
C GLY A 156 -7.72 -36.99 -0.51
N VAL A 157 -7.71 -36.71 0.79
CA VAL A 157 -8.12 -35.42 1.37
C VAL A 157 -6.94 -34.46 1.47
N ASN A 158 -7.09 -33.27 0.90
CA ASN A 158 -6.18 -32.14 1.13
C ASN A 158 -6.66 -31.35 2.35
N LEU A 159 -5.96 -31.49 3.47
CA LEU A 159 -6.34 -30.83 4.72
C LEU A 159 -6.09 -29.31 4.64
N PRO A 160 -7.05 -28.46 5.06
CA PRO A 160 -6.94 -27.00 4.98
C PRO A 160 -6.09 -26.41 6.13
N LEU A 161 -4.89 -26.95 6.37
CA LEU A 161 -4.06 -26.54 7.51
C LEU A 161 -3.37 -25.18 7.32
N SER A 162 -3.19 -24.72 6.09
CA SER A 162 -2.54 -23.45 5.76
C SER A 162 -3.22 -22.22 6.38
N GLU A 163 -4.56 -22.22 6.47
CA GLU A 163 -5.30 -21.12 7.11
C GLU A 163 -5.01 -21.06 8.62
N PHE A 164 -4.98 -22.21 9.29
CA PHE A 164 -4.65 -22.30 10.72
C PHE A 164 -3.19 -21.95 10.99
N VAL A 165 -2.27 -22.37 10.12
CA VAL A 165 -0.86 -21.93 10.17
C VAL A 165 -0.79 -20.40 10.05
N SER A 166 -1.60 -19.77 9.19
CA SER A 166 -1.64 -18.30 9.08
C SER A 166 -2.08 -17.62 10.38
N SER A 167 -3.03 -18.22 11.10
CA SER A 167 -3.44 -17.72 12.41
C SER A 167 -2.33 -17.87 13.46
N VAL A 168 -1.61 -19.00 13.47
CA VAL A 168 -0.44 -19.22 14.35
C VAL A 168 0.67 -18.19 14.08
N PHE A 169 0.88 -17.80 12.82
CA PHE A 169 1.85 -16.77 12.45
C PHE A 169 1.51 -15.37 13.03
N GLY A 170 0.26 -15.15 13.44
CA GLY A 170 -0.16 -13.93 14.14
C GLY A 170 0.03 -13.96 15.66
N LEU A 171 0.39 -15.11 16.25
CA LEU A 171 0.58 -15.25 17.70
C LEU A 171 1.86 -14.57 18.19
N ASP A 172 1.92 -14.38 19.51
CA ASP A 172 3.11 -13.89 20.20
C ASP A 172 4.31 -14.82 19.92
N THR A 173 5.47 -14.19 19.68
CA THR A 173 6.70 -14.87 19.28
C THR A 173 7.93 -14.11 19.77
N THR A 174 9.05 -14.80 19.86
CA THR A 174 10.35 -14.16 20.11
C THR A 174 10.92 -13.58 18.82
N LEU A 175 11.92 -12.71 18.95
CA LEU A 175 12.65 -12.19 17.81
C LEU A 175 13.44 -13.32 17.14
N LEU A 176 13.16 -13.57 15.85
CA LEU A 176 13.76 -14.61 15.02
C LEU A 176 13.77 -15.99 15.73
N PRO A 177 12.59 -16.56 15.99
CA PRO A 177 12.46 -17.76 16.82
C PRO A 177 13.19 -18.95 16.18
N LEU A 178 13.81 -19.82 16.98
CA LEU A 178 14.39 -21.05 16.43
C LEU A 178 13.26 -22.00 16.02
N ILE A 179 13.27 -22.47 14.76
CA ILE A 179 12.34 -23.46 14.26
C ILE A 179 13.07 -24.79 14.06
N GLU A 180 12.50 -25.85 14.62
CA GLU A 180 13.02 -27.21 14.48
C GLU A 180 12.88 -27.71 13.04
N SER A 181 13.80 -28.58 12.60
CA SER A 181 13.84 -29.03 11.19
C SER A 181 12.55 -29.70 10.74
N ASP A 182 11.90 -30.42 11.63
CA ASP A 182 10.66 -31.15 11.40
C ASP A 182 9.43 -30.22 11.30
N LEU A 183 9.47 -29.05 11.93
CA LEU A 183 8.51 -27.96 11.73
C LEU A 183 8.75 -27.22 10.41
N VAL A 184 10.00 -27.06 9.98
CA VAL A 184 10.33 -26.49 8.66
C VAL A 184 9.70 -27.33 7.54
N ASP A 185 9.83 -28.67 7.63
CA ASP A 185 9.21 -29.59 6.67
C ASP A 185 7.68 -29.50 6.68
N PHE A 186 7.09 -29.35 7.87
CA PHE A 186 5.64 -29.13 8.02
C PHE A 186 5.17 -27.84 7.35
N LEU A 187 5.88 -26.73 7.58
CA LEU A 187 5.58 -25.44 6.96
C LEU A 187 5.78 -25.44 5.44
N ALA A 188 6.76 -26.18 4.93
CA ALA A 188 6.94 -26.35 3.48
C ALA A 188 5.75 -27.09 2.84
N LYS A 189 5.10 -27.99 3.58
CA LYS A 189 3.88 -28.67 3.12
C LYS A 189 2.62 -27.82 3.26
N PHE A 190 2.53 -27.02 4.32
CA PHE A 190 1.39 -26.16 4.62
C PHE A 190 1.85 -24.71 4.85
N PRO A 191 2.23 -24.00 3.78
CA PRO A 191 2.65 -22.61 3.92
C PRO A 191 1.46 -21.73 4.36
N PRO A 192 1.68 -20.71 5.19
CA PRO A 192 0.69 -19.69 5.51
C PRO A 192 0.28 -18.89 4.26
N THR A 193 -0.88 -18.26 4.35
CA THR A 193 -1.35 -17.23 3.43
C THR A 193 -0.52 -15.95 3.56
N GLU A 194 -0.65 -15.06 2.57
CA GLU A 194 0.02 -13.75 2.57
C GLU A 194 -0.29 -12.93 3.82
N GLU A 195 -1.53 -13.02 4.34
CA GLU A 195 -1.93 -12.33 5.56
C GLU A 195 -1.17 -12.84 6.79
N GLY A 196 -1.02 -14.17 6.90
CA GLY A 196 -0.22 -14.78 7.98
C GLY A 196 1.24 -14.34 7.92
N VAL A 197 1.84 -14.37 6.72
CA VAL A 197 3.21 -13.89 6.50
C VAL A 197 3.34 -12.42 6.90
N PHE A 198 2.40 -11.57 6.47
CA PHE A 198 2.40 -10.15 6.79
C PHE A 198 2.37 -9.92 8.31
N ARG A 199 1.47 -10.60 9.04
CA ARG A 199 1.36 -10.49 10.50
C ARG A 199 2.65 -10.92 11.21
N PHE A 200 3.26 -12.02 10.76
CA PHE A 200 4.53 -12.47 11.31
C PHE A 200 5.64 -11.43 11.11
N LEU A 201 5.79 -10.91 9.89
CA LEU A 201 6.79 -9.89 9.58
C LEU A 201 6.58 -8.60 10.40
N ASP A 202 5.34 -8.14 10.53
CA ASP A 202 5.00 -6.96 11.32
C ASP A 202 5.31 -7.17 12.81
N ASN A 203 5.02 -8.36 13.34
CA ASN A 203 5.38 -8.74 14.71
C ASN A 203 6.92 -8.73 14.90
N GLN A 204 7.68 -9.30 13.96
CA GLN A 204 9.15 -9.30 14.03
C GLN A 204 9.75 -7.89 13.97
N ILE A 205 9.23 -7.03 13.09
CA ILE A 205 9.63 -5.62 13.00
C ILE A 205 9.28 -4.89 14.30
N LYS A 206 8.05 -5.07 14.82
CA LYS A 206 7.61 -4.43 16.07
C LYS A 206 8.49 -4.84 17.25
N LEU A 207 8.87 -6.12 17.34
CA LEU A 207 9.76 -6.62 18.39
C LEU A 207 11.14 -5.97 18.28
N ALA A 208 11.71 -5.90 17.08
CA ALA A 208 13.08 -5.44 16.83
C ALA A 208 13.25 -3.92 16.86
N VAL A 209 12.28 -3.17 16.33
CA VAL A 209 12.33 -1.72 16.17
C VAL A 209 11.72 -1.03 17.40
N GLY A 210 10.64 -1.59 17.93
CA GLY A 210 9.80 -0.99 18.96
C GLY A 210 8.58 -0.28 18.39
N GLU A 211 7.72 0.24 19.28
CA GLU A 211 6.67 1.17 18.88
C GLU A 211 7.26 2.54 18.56
N TYR A 212 6.56 3.29 17.73
CA TYR A 212 7.07 4.55 17.20
C TYR A 212 7.32 5.62 18.28
N ASP A 213 6.61 5.59 19.42
CA ASP A 213 6.84 6.47 20.58
C ASP A 213 8.04 6.06 21.44
N GLU A 214 8.55 4.82 21.30
CA GLU A 214 9.54 4.26 22.22
C GLU A 214 10.99 4.70 21.91
N SER A 215 11.23 5.28 20.74
CA SER A 215 12.57 5.71 20.32
C SER A 215 12.49 6.79 19.23
N SER A 216 13.61 7.48 19.00
CA SER A 216 13.71 8.47 17.94
C SER A 216 13.76 7.82 16.54
N VAL A 217 13.44 8.61 15.51
CA VAL A 217 13.27 8.12 14.13
C VAL A 217 14.57 7.50 13.61
N GLU A 218 15.70 8.12 13.88
CA GLU A 218 17.02 7.69 13.42
C GLU A 218 17.41 6.30 13.94
N ILE A 219 17.11 6.02 15.21
CA ILE A 219 17.32 4.71 15.83
C ILE A 219 16.38 3.67 15.20
N GLN A 220 15.11 4.04 14.97
CA GLN A 220 14.12 3.14 14.38
C GLN A 220 14.51 2.73 12.95
N LEU A 221 14.96 3.68 12.13
CA LEU A 221 15.38 3.41 10.76
C LEU A 221 16.60 2.49 10.71
N SER A 222 17.58 2.71 11.57
CA SER A 222 18.77 1.87 11.65
C SER A 222 18.45 0.44 12.11
N ARG A 223 17.57 0.30 13.12
CA ARG A 223 17.07 -1.01 13.57
C ARG A 223 16.28 -1.70 12.48
N LEU A 224 15.45 -0.96 11.74
CA LEU A 224 14.60 -1.48 10.66
C LEU A 224 15.44 -2.07 9.53
N GLU A 225 16.47 -1.37 9.06
CA GLU A 225 17.42 -1.91 8.07
C GLU A 225 18.03 -3.21 8.56
N THR A 226 18.52 -3.21 9.80
CA THR A 226 19.18 -4.36 10.40
C THR A 226 18.25 -5.57 10.47
N ILE A 227 17.02 -5.38 10.97
CA ILE A 227 16.06 -6.48 11.09
C ILE A 227 15.56 -6.98 9.73
N ILE A 228 15.35 -6.11 8.72
CA ILE A 228 14.95 -6.56 7.38
C ILE A 228 16.00 -7.53 6.82
N ARG A 229 17.29 -7.20 6.97
CA ARG A 229 18.40 -8.06 6.54
C ARG A 229 18.41 -9.39 7.30
N GLU A 230 18.25 -9.36 8.63
CA GLU A 230 18.23 -10.58 9.43
C GLU A 230 16.99 -11.45 9.16
N ILE A 231 15.82 -10.86 8.94
CA ILE A 231 14.61 -11.58 8.50
C ILE A 231 14.85 -12.25 7.15
N LYS A 232 15.41 -11.54 6.16
CA LYS A 232 15.75 -12.12 4.85
C LYS A 232 16.68 -13.34 5.01
N ARG A 233 17.71 -13.23 5.85
CA ARG A 233 18.63 -14.33 6.16
C ARG A 233 17.92 -15.49 6.88
N TYR A 234 17.10 -15.18 7.87
CA TYR A 234 16.33 -16.16 8.63
C TYR A 234 15.37 -16.94 7.73
N CYS A 235 14.58 -16.26 6.89
CA CYS A 235 13.67 -16.90 5.95
C CYS A 235 14.43 -17.75 4.92
N SER A 236 15.58 -17.31 4.42
CA SER A 236 16.40 -18.14 3.51
C SER A 236 16.89 -19.45 4.15
N THR A 237 16.96 -19.50 5.49
CA THR A 237 17.40 -20.68 6.24
C THR A 237 16.23 -21.59 6.61
N PHE A 238 15.20 -21.05 7.26
CA PHE A 238 14.12 -21.82 7.87
C PHE A 238 12.81 -21.81 7.07
N MET A 239 12.63 -20.88 6.13
CA MET A 239 11.38 -20.69 5.38
C MET A 239 11.68 -20.32 3.92
N LYS A 240 12.37 -21.19 3.18
CA LYS A 240 12.83 -20.90 1.81
C LYS A 240 11.71 -20.56 0.83
N TRP A 241 10.48 -20.98 1.13
CA TRP A 241 9.27 -20.68 0.36
C TRP A 241 8.72 -19.27 0.64
N LEU A 242 9.16 -18.61 1.72
CA LEU A 242 8.72 -17.26 2.11
C LEU A 242 9.63 -16.21 1.49
N THR A 243 9.07 -15.39 0.60
CA THR A 243 9.76 -14.23 0.04
C THR A 243 9.45 -12.99 0.87
N VAL A 244 10.48 -12.37 1.43
CA VAL A 244 10.34 -11.13 2.21
C VAL A 244 10.13 -9.97 1.25
N PRO A 245 9.04 -9.19 1.37
CA PRO A 245 8.78 -8.07 0.47
C PRO A 245 9.89 -7.02 0.52
N ASP A 246 10.31 -6.51 -0.64
CA ASP A 246 11.36 -5.48 -0.72
C ASP A 246 10.88 -4.11 -0.22
N ASN A 247 9.57 -3.87 -0.24
CA ASN A 247 8.97 -2.59 0.18
C ASN A 247 8.70 -2.47 1.69
N LEU A 248 9.19 -3.40 2.52
CA LEU A 248 8.97 -3.36 3.98
C LEU A 248 9.46 -2.05 4.61
N PHE A 249 10.60 -1.55 4.13
CA PHE A 249 11.19 -0.30 4.62
C PHE A 249 10.26 0.89 4.38
N ILE A 250 9.79 1.05 3.14
CA ILE A 250 8.81 2.09 2.77
C ILE A 250 7.48 1.92 3.51
N ALA A 251 6.99 0.69 3.66
CA ALA A 251 5.74 0.42 4.37
C ALA A 251 5.81 0.86 5.85
N PHE A 252 6.97 0.72 6.48
CA PHE A 252 7.21 1.27 7.83
C PHE A 252 7.17 2.80 7.83
N LEU A 253 7.86 3.47 6.90
CA LEU A 253 7.82 4.94 6.79
C LEU A 253 6.39 5.49 6.63
N GLU A 254 5.57 4.83 5.78
CA GLU A 254 4.16 5.18 5.56
C GLU A 254 3.30 5.04 6.82
N ARG A 255 3.54 4.02 7.64
CA ARG A 255 2.86 3.84 8.92
C ARG A 255 3.34 4.87 9.95
N GLY A 256 4.63 5.14 9.96
CA GLY A 256 5.28 6.09 10.86
C GLY A 256 4.75 7.51 10.68
N ILE A 257 4.68 8.03 9.46
CA ILE A 257 4.22 9.42 9.24
C ILE A 257 2.75 9.65 9.63
N ARG A 258 1.91 8.60 9.61
CA ARG A 258 0.50 8.69 10.08
C ARG A 258 0.41 8.80 11.59
N LYS A 259 1.36 8.22 12.31
CA LYS A 259 1.37 8.16 13.77
C LYS A 259 2.27 9.22 14.40
N HIS A 260 3.32 9.65 13.71
CA HIS A 260 4.40 10.47 14.26
C HIS A 260 4.91 11.58 13.34
N GLY A 261 5.13 12.72 13.98
CA GLY A 261 6.11 13.71 13.55
C GLY A 261 5.69 14.58 12.38
N THR A 262 6.51 15.60 12.13
CA THR A 262 6.41 16.42 10.93
C THR A 262 7.42 15.93 9.91
N LEU A 263 7.27 16.34 8.64
CA LEU A 263 8.31 16.09 7.62
C LEU A 263 9.68 16.65 8.04
N ALA A 264 9.75 17.67 8.92
CA ALA A 264 11.03 18.14 9.45
C ALA A 264 11.67 17.11 10.39
N THR A 265 10.88 16.46 11.24
CA THR A 265 11.35 15.39 12.13
C THR A 265 11.88 14.20 11.33
N TRP A 266 11.16 13.80 10.28
CA TRP A 266 11.60 12.72 9.40
C TRP A 266 12.88 13.05 8.63
N LEU A 267 13.05 14.31 8.20
CA LEU A 267 14.28 14.75 7.55
C LEU A 267 15.50 14.62 8.47
N GLU A 268 15.43 15.17 9.67
CA GLU A 268 16.54 15.09 10.64
C GLU A 268 16.79 13.62 11.04
N GLY A 269 15.74 12.84 11.29
CA GLY A 269 15.87 11.42 11.61
C GLY A 269 16.51 10.59 10.48
N ILE A 270 16.17 10.83 9.22
CA ILE A 270 16.82 10.13 8.08
C ILE A 270 18.29 10.55 7.94
N LYS A 271 18.57 11.85 8.13
CA LYS A 271 19.93 12.38 8.10
C LYS A 271 20.78 11.76 9.22
N GLU A 272 20.31 11.78 10.46
CA GLU A 272 21.00 11.19 11.61
C GLU A 272 21.12 9.67 11.48
N ALA A 273 20.10 8.98 10.94
CA ALA A 273 20.20 7.55 10.64
C ALA A 273 21.38 7.24 9.70
N ARG A 274 21.58 8.08 8.68
CA ARG A 274 22.69 7.94 7.73
C ARG A 274 24.04 8.30 8.35
N THR A 275 24.13 9.42 9.07
CA THR A 275 25.40 9.92 9.60
C THR A 275 25.86 9.22 10.87
N GLU A 276 24.96 9.02 11.83
CA GLU A 276 25.27 8.55 13.18
C GLU A 276 25.02 7.06 13.37
N TYR A 277 24.09 6.48 12.60
CA TYR A 277 23.72 5.07 12.70
C TYR A 277 23.99 4.25 11.43
N GLY A 278 24.72 4.82 10.48
CA GLY A 278 25.27 4.10 9.34
C GLY A 278 24.24 3.49 8.39
N LEU A 279 23.04 4.08 8.25
CA LEU A 279 22.02 3.66 7.27
C LEU A 279 22.66 3.50 5.89
N CYS A 280 22.49 2.35 5.24
CA CYS A 280 23.13 2.06 3.96
C CYS A 280 22.57 2.91 2.81
N GLN A 281 23.30 2.93 1.69
CA GLN A 281 22.97 3.78 0.54
C GLN A 281 21.58 3.49 -0.02
N SER A 282 21.21 2.21 -0.17
CA SER A 282 19.93 1.82 -0.78
C SER A 282 18.74 2.26 0.06
N HIS A 283 18.75 2.00 1.38
CA HIS A 283 17.65 2.42 2.26
C HIS A 283 17.62 3.94 2.45
N TRP A 284 18.77 4.63 2.37
CA TRP A 284 18.80 6.08 2.34
C TRP A 284 18.15 6.65 1.07
N GLU A 285 18.42 6.07 -0.10
CA GLU A 285 17.78 6.47 -1.38
C GLU A 285 16.28 6.20 -1.38
N GLU A 286 15.85 5.07 -0.80
CA GLU A 286 14.44 4.75 -0.60
C GLU A 286 13.74 5.77 0.32
N ALA A 287 14.34 6.08 1.48
CA ALA A 287 13.83 7.09 2.40
C ALA A 287 13.75 8.47 1.74
N ARG A 288 14.77 8.81 0.94
CA ARG A 288 14.86 10.06 0.19
C ARG A 288 13.74 10.19 -0.84
N LYS A 289 13.52 9.16 -1.66
CA LYS A 289 12.47 9.15 -2.67
C LYS A 289 11.10 9.29 -2.01
N TRP A 290 10.85 8.51 -0.97
CA TRP A 290 9.64 8.60 -0.15
C TRP A 290 9.43 10.02 0.41
N TYR A 291 10.48 10.62 0.96
CA TYR A 291 10.41 11.97 1.52
C TYR A 291 10.02 13.02 0.48
N PHE A 292 10.64 12.97 -0.71
CA PHE A 292 10.29 13.88 -1.80
C PHE A 292 8.86 13.66 -2.31
N GLU A 293 8.40 12.41 -2.40
CA GLU A 293 7.00 12.12 -2.74
C GLU A 293 6.05 12.78 -1.73
N LYS A 294 6.32 12.69 -0.42
CA LYS A 294 5.48 13.34 0.61
C LYS A 294 5.48 14.85 0.53
N ILE A 295 6.64 15.47 0.36
CA ILE A 295 6.72 16.94 0.18
C ILE A 295 6.01 17.35 -1.09
N SER A 296 6.24 16.63 -2.20
CA SER A 296 5.64 16.94 -3.49
C SER A 296 4.11 16.93 -3.39
N ALA A 297 3.53 15.94 -2.69
CA ALA A 297 2.09 15.84 -2.47
C ALA A 297 1.55 17.02 -1.65
N ARG A 298 2.35 17.57 -0.73
CA ARG A 298 1.98 18.74 0.09
C ARG A 298 2.05 20.05 -0.69
N ILE A 299 3.10 20.29 -1.48
CA ILE A 299 3.36 21.60 -2.11
C ILE A 299 2.74 21.75 -3.51
N LEU A 300 2.56 20.66 -4.25
CA LEU A 300 2.02 20.71 -5.62
C LEU A 300 0.57 21.17 -5.73
N PRO A 301 -0.33 20.91 -4.78
CA PRO A 301 -1.66 21.50 -4.81
C PRO A 301 -1.64 23.03 -4.83
N SER A 302 -0.70 23.66 -4.10
CA SER A 302 -0.50 25.12 -4.11
C SER A 302 -0.03 25.60 -5.49
N PHE A 303 0.96 24.92 -6.07
CA PHE A 303 1.40 25.18 -7.45
C PHE A 303 0.25 25.05 -8.45
N GLN A 304 -0.48 23.94 -8.41
CA GLN A 304 -1.63 23.70 -9.25
C GLN A 304 -2.68 24.79 -9.07
N LYS A 305 -3.05 25.16 -7.84
CA LYS A 305 -4.01 26.24 -7.57
C LYS A 305 -3.55 27.59 -8.12
N SER A 306 -2.25 27.89 -8.03
CA SER A 306 -1.70 29.12 -8.61
C SER A 306 -1.82 29.16 -10.14
N MET A 307 -1.77 27.99 -10.79
CA MET A 307 -1.83 27.83 -12.24
C MET A 307 -3.23 27.49 -12.79
N ALA A 308 -4.12 26.92 -11.96
CA ALA A 308 -5.41 26.33 -12.35
C ALA A 308 -6.51 27.35 -12.69
N GLY A 309 -6.18 28.65 -12.68
CA GLY A 309 -7.12 29.75 -12.92
C GLY A 309 -7.09 30.38 -14.31
N TRP A 310 -6.38 29.81 -15.29
CA TRP A 310 -6.34 30.28 -16.69
C TRP A 310 -6.04 31.78 -16.85
N ALA A 311 -4.81 32.17 -16.49
CA ALA A 311 -4.23 33.47 -16.82
C ALA A 311 -2.80 33.61 -16.25
N CYS A 312 -1.92 32.65 -16.52
CA CYS A 312 -0.49 32.79 -16.24
C CYS A 312 0.25 32.96 -17.56
N TRP A 313 0.99 34.06 -17.71
CA TRP A 313 1.77 34.33 -18.91
C TRP A 313 3.21 34.67 -18.57
N THR A 314 4.14 34.12 -19.34
CA THR A 314 5.56 34.41 -19.20
C THR A 314 5.90 35.65 -20.02
N ILE A 315 6.50 36.65 -19.37
CA ILE A 315 6.97 37.86 -20.06
C ILE A 315 8.21 37.50 -20.90
N VAL A 316 8.11 37.74 -22.20
CA VAL A 316 9.16 37.49 -23.19
C VAL A 316 9.97 38.76 -23.46
N GLU A 317 9.31 39.92 -23.51
CA GLU A 317 9.96 41.21 -23.82
C GLU A 317 9.35 42.35 -23.00
N GLU A 318 10.20 43.26 -22.54
CA GLU A 318 9.82 44.54 -21.94
C GLU A 318 10.56 45.65 -22.69
N ARG A 319 9.82 46.51 -23.39
CA ARG A 319 10.41 47.55 -24.23
C ARG A 319 9.92 48.92 -23.82
N GLN A 320 10.84 49.78 -23.39
CA GLN A 320 10.55 51.19 -23.14
C GLN A 320 10.31 51.93 -24.45
N ILE A 321 9.25 52.74 -24.48
CA ILE A 321 8.92 53.60 -25.62
C ILE A 321 9.66 54.93 -25.46
N LYS A 322 10.54 55.24 -26.42
CA LYS A 322 11.44 56.41 -26.33
C LYS A 322 10.72 57.75 -26.42
N GLU A 323 9.62 57.82 -27.16
CA GLU A 323 8.83 59.04 -27.36
C GLU A 323 7.34 58.82 -27.01
N PRO A 324 6.97 58.74 -25.72
CA PRO A 324 5.60 58.47 -25.29
C PRO A 324 4.55 59.40 -25.89
N LEU A 325 4.88 60.68 -26.12
CA LEU A 325 3.97 61.67 -26.70
C LEU A 325 3.63 61.37 -28.17
N ALA A 326 4.55 60.77 -28.92
CA ALA A 326 4.29 60.31 -30.29
C ALA A 326 3.48 59.01 -30.34
N HIS A 327 3.44 58.28 -29.23
CA HIS A 327 2.73 57.01 -29.05
C HIS A 327 1.55 57.16 -28.07
N ALA A 328 0.79 58.24 -28.19
CA ALA A 328 -0.44 58.51 -27.43
C ALA A 328 -0.31 58.55 -25.88
N GLY A 329 0.89 58.43 -25.31
CA GLY A 329 1.14 58.36 -23.87
C GLY A 329 1.60 57.00 -23.36
N GLU A 330 1.79 56.02 -24.24
CA GLU A 330 2.36 54.69 -23.94
C GLU A 330 3.81 54.82 -23.44
N THR A 331 4.16 54.15 -22.36
CA THR A 331 5.48 54.24 -21.73
C THR A 331 6.29 52.95 -21.85
N MET A 332 5.65 51.81 -21.64
CA MET A 332 6.27 50.50 -21.78
C MET A 332 5.37 49.58 -22.58
N ARG A 333 5.99 48.75 -23.43
CA ARG A 333 5.36 47.63 -24.13
C ARG A 333 5.82 46.32 -23.49
N TYR A 334 4.87 45.49 -23.09
CA TYR A 334 5.10 44.15 -22.57
C TYR A 334 4.64 43.12 -23.60
N SER A 335 5.53 42.19 -23.97
CA SER A 335 5.19 41.02 -24.79
C SER A 335 5.21 39.77 -23.91
N ALA A 336 4.12 39.01 -23.86
CA ALA A 336 4.02 37.79 -23.05
C ALA A 336 3.38 36.63 -23.83
N ARG A 337 3.71 35.40 -23.43
CA ARG A 337 3.12 34.17 -23.97
C ARG A 337 2.44 33.38 -22.86
N ARG A 338 1.44 32.56 -23.17
CA ARG A 338 0.80 31.71 -22.16
C ARG A 338 1.87 30.76 -21.59
N SER A 339 2.01 30.73 -20.27
CA SER A 339 3.01 29.87 -19.63
C SER A 339 2.63 28.40 -19.79
N GLU A 340 3.59 27.59 -20.23
CA GLU A 340 3.46 26.14 -20.21
C GLU A 340 4.00 25.61 -18.89
N PHE A 341 3.30 24.68 -18.27
CA PHE A 341 3.79 24.01 -17.08
C PHE A 341 3.59 22.50 -17.16
N ARG A 342 4.50 21.76 -16.52
CA ARG A 342 4.40 20.30 -16.42
C ARG A 342 4.73 19.86 -15.00
N ILE A 343 3.93 18.95 -14.48
CA ILE A 343 4.21 18.27 -13.21
C ILE A 343 4.99 17.00 -13.54
N ILE A 344 6.17 16.86 -12.94
CA ILE A 344 7.11 15.77 -13.27
C ILE A 344 7.14 14.77 -12.11
N LYS A 345 7.44 15.24 -10.89
CA LYS A 345 7.54 14.41 -9.66
C LYS A 345 8.42 13.16 -9.84
N ALA A 346 9.59 13.34 -10.43
CA ALA A 346 10.47 12.22 -10.74
C ALA A 346 11.93 12.59 -10.48
N GLU A 347 12.75 11.56 -10.26
CA GLU A 347 14.20 11.71 -10.14
C GLU A 347 14.85 11.59 -11.52
N GLU A 348 15.69 12.56 -11.87
CA GLU A 348 16.49 12.56 -13.10
C GLU A 348 17.85 11.88 -12.88
N SER A 349 18.52 11.55 -13.99
CA SER A 349 19.89 11.02 -13.98
C SER A 349 20.83 11.95 -13.19
N GLY A 350 21.51 11.39 -12.19
CA GLY A 350 22.36 12.16 -11.27
C GLY A 350 21.71 12.48 -9.91
N GLY A 351 20.54 11.88 -9.64
CA GLY A 351 19.90 11.93 -8.33
C GLY A 351 19.22 13.27 -8.05
N VAL A 352 18.79 14.01 -9.06
CA VAL A 352 18.10 15.31 -8.87
C VAL A 352 16.60 15.07 -8.93
N TYR A 353 15.88 15.41 -7.85
CA TYR A 353 14.42 15.26 -7.84
C TYR A 353 13.77 16.50 -8.46
N VAL A 354 13.06 16.31 -9.57
CA VAL A 354 12.38 17.37 -10.32
C VAL A 354 10.89 17.37 -9.98
N LEU A 355 10.42 18.51 -9.52
CA LEU A 355 9.05 18.69 -9.07
C LEU A 355 8.12 19.07 -10.22
N CYS A 356 8.44 20.17 -10.90
CA CYS A 356 7.68 20.71 -12.01
C CYS A 356 8.55 21.63 -12.89
N SER A 357 8.05 21.97 -14.06
CA SER A 357 8.62 22.99 -14.95
C SER A 357 7.60 24.05 -15.32
N ILE A 358 8.08 25.26 -15.57
CA ILE A 358 7.34 26.42 -16.08
C ILE A 358 8.17 27.02 -17.20
N ASP A 359 7.74 26.82 -18.45
CA ASP A 359 8.53 27.08 -19.64
C ASP A 359 9.94 26.45 -19.51
N GLU A 360 10.98 27.28 -19.51
CA GLU A 360 12.39 26.87 -19.40
C GLU A 360 12.89 26.76 -17.95
N LEU A 361 12.06 27.12 -16.97
CA LEU A 361 12.41 27.10 -15.56
C LEU A 361 11.98 25.76 -14.94
N ILE A 362 12.93 25.03 -14.37
CA ILE A 362 12.68 23.76 -13.69
C ILE A 362 12.81 23.96 -12.18
N VAL A 363 11.86 23.46 -11.40
CA VAL A 363 11.90 23.45 -9.94
C VAL A 363 12.38 22.08 -9.47
N SER A 364 13.50 22.03 -8.76
CA SER A 364 14.17 20.78 -8.36
C SER A 364 14.68 20.82 -6.92
N SER A 365 15.19 19.68 -6.43
CA SER A 365 15.86 19.58 -5.13
C SER A 365 17.12 20.45 -5.03
N LEU A 366 17.77 20.80 -6.16
CA LEU A 366 18.94 21.70 -6.16
C LEU A 366 18.57 23.19 -6.18
N GLY A 367 17.28 23.52 -6.30
CA GLY A 367 16.80 24.88 -6.51
C GLY A 367 16.10 25.05 -7.85
N LEU A 368 16.23 26.24 -8.44
CA LEU A 368 15.68 26.53 -9.76
C LEU A 368 16.73 26.28 -10.83
N MET A 369 16.39 25.57 -11.90
CA MET A 369 17.28 25.34 -13.03
C MET A 369 16.78 26.10 -14.25
N LYS A 370 17.68 26.79 -14.95
CA LYS A 370 17.38 27.47 -16.22
C LYS A 370 18.61 27.39 -17.13
N ALA A 371 18.40 26.99 -18.39
CA ALA A 371 19.47 26.88 -19.40
C ALA A 371 20.72 26.10 -18.91
N GLY A 372 20.49 24.97 -18.20
CA GLY A 372 21.56 24.12 -17.67
C GLY A 372 22.30 24.67 -16.43
N ARG A 373 21.88 25.80 -15.86
CA ARG A 373 22.45 26.37 -14.62
C ARG A 373 21.50 26.16 -13.45
N ASN A 374 22.07 25.83 -12.29
CA ASN A 374 21.33 25.62 -11.05
C ASN A 374 21.47 26.84 -10.13
N PHE A 375 20.33 27.33 -9.63
CA PHE A 375 20.24 28.47 -8.73
C PHE A 375 19.65 28.00 -7.40
N PRO A 376 20.48 27.89 -6.34
CA PRO A 376 20.02 27.44 -5.02
C PRO A 376 18.89 28.33 -4.48
N PHE A 377 17.90 27.75 -3.80
CA PHE A 377 16.76 28.49 -3.26
C PHE A 377 17.13 29.70 -2.38
N ASN A 378 18.26 29.63 -1.66
CA ASN A 378 18.76 30.74 -0.84
C ASN A 378 19.15 31.98 -1.67
N SER A 379 19.54 31.79 -2.93
CA SER A 379 19.86 32.87 -3.87
C SER A 379 18.61 33.48 -4.52
N ILE A 380 17.46 32.80 -4.43
CA ILE A 380 16.23 33.19 -5.12
C ILE A 380 15.52 34.31 -4.36
N ARG A 381 15.12 35.33 -5.12
CA ARG A 381 14.29 36.45 -4.68
C ARG A 381 13.04 36.51 -5.54
N THR A 382 11.92 36.85 -4.92
CA THR A 382 10.65 37.06 -5.59
C THR A 382 10.15 38.47 -5.29
N GLN A 383 9.67 39.15 -6.32
CA GLN A 383 9.08 40.47 -6.23
C GLN A 383 7.69 40.42 -6.86
N LEU A 384 6.70 40.97 -6.16
CA LEU A 384 5.33 41.10 -6.63
C LEU A 384 5.05 42.57 -6.93
N GLU A 385 4.60 42.86 -8.14
CA GLU A 385 4.23 44.21 -8.57
C GLU A 385 2.82 44.18 -9.19
N GLU A 386 1.98 45.17 -8.87
CA GLU A 386 0.73 45.40 -9.58
C GLU A 386 0.99 46.27 -10.82
N LEU A 387 0.48 45.86 -11.96
CA LEU A 387 0.73 46.49 -13.25
C LEU A 387 -0.57 46.64 -14.04
N LYS A 388 -0.85 47.86 -14.49
CA LYS A 388 -2.07 48.20 -15.21
C LYS A 388 -1.81 48.25 -16.71
N LEU A 389 -2.47 47.36 -17.47
CA LEU A 389 -2.27 47.22 -18.91
C LEU A 389 -3.55 47.52 -19.68
N SER A 390 -3.39 48.24 -20.79
CA SER A 390 -4.47 48.72 -21.68
C SER A 390 -5.15 47.69 -22.59
N ARG A 391 -4.78 46.41 -22.50
CA ARG A 391 -5.39 45.34 -23.31
C ARG A 391 -5.79 44.15 -22.43
N GLU A 392 -6.97 43.62 -22.70
CA GLU A 392 -7.51 42.42 -22.05
C GLU A 392 -6.80 41.18 -22.57
N ALA A 393 -6.28 40.34 -21.67
CA ALA A 393 -5.50 39.16 -22.00
C ALA A 393 -6.41 37.97 -22.34
N PHE A 394 -7.17 38.03 -23.45
CA PHE A 394 -7.90 36.85 -23.94
C PHE A 394 -7.79 36.69 -25.47
N LEU A 395 -6.62 36.21 -25.92
CA LEU A 395 -6.55 35.39 -27.12
C LEU A 395 -6.24 33.97 -26.68
N ASP A 396 -7.19 33.06 -26.86
CA ASP A 396 -7.11 31.66 -26.40
C ASP A 396 -6.22 30.80 -27.33
N SER A 397 -5.18 31.40 -27.90
CA SER A 397 -4.22 30.75 -28.80
C SER A 397 -2.85 30.68 -28.14
N LYS A 398 -2.26 29.48 -28.12
CA LYS A 398 -0.96 29.20 -27.50
C LYS A 398 0.21 29.96 -28.15
N ASP A 399 0.06 30.35 -29.42
CA ASP A 399 1.06 31.06 -30.20
C ASP A 399 0.82 32.59 -30.24
N ALA A 400 -0.21 33.08 -29.55
CA ALA A 400 -0.50 34.50 -29.50
C ALA A 400 0.48 35.22 -28.56
N LEU A 401 1.33 36.07 -29.13
CA LEU A 401 2.09 37.06 -28.38
C LEU A 401 1.13 38.15 -27.90
N PHE A 402 0.83 38.12 -26.61
CA PHE A 402 0.10 39.19 -25.93
C PHE A 402 0.99 40.42 -25.89
N VAL A 403 0.45 41.57 -26.32
CA VAL A 403 1.14 42.85 -26.22
C VAL A 403 0.29 43.81 -25.41
N GLY A 404 0.77 44.21 -24.24
CA GLY A 404 0.12 45.19 -23.38
C GLY A 404 0.97 46.45 -23.21
N TYR A 405 0.31 47.60 -23.03
CA TYR A 405 0.99 48.87 -22.80
C TYR A 405 0.60 49.50 -21.46
N THR A 406 1.59 50.06 -20.77
CA THR A 406 1.38 51.00 -19.65
C THR A 406 1.38 52.44 -20.16
N TRP A 407 0.74 53.34 -19.41
CA TRP A 407 0.47 54.71 -19.84
C TRP A 407 0.89 55.73 -18.79
N LYS A 408 1.37 56.90 -19.22
CA LYS A 408 1.84 57.97 -18.32
C LYS A 408 0.70 58.80 -17.70
N TYR A 409 -0.44 58.91 -18.38
CA TYR A 409 -1.56 59.75 -17.98
C TYR A 409 -2.86 58.94 -18.01
N LEU A 410 -3.46 58.68 -16.84
CA LEU A 410 -4.82 58.13 -16.70
C LEU A 410 -5.71 59.29 -16.22
N LEU A 411 -6.51 59.89 -17.10
CA LEU A 411 -7.41 60.97 -16.69
C LEU A 411 -8.75 60.39 -16.18
N PRO A 412 -9.15 60.66 -14.93
CA PRO A 412 -10.48 60.34 -14.43
C PRO A 412 -11.51 61.27 -15.09
N GLY A 413 -12.66 60.72 -15.51
CA GLY A 413 -13.61 61.43 -16.36
C GLY A 413 -14.50 62.47 -15.66
N GLY A 414 -14.98 63.44 -16.47
CA GLY A 414 -16.19 64.23 -16.20
C GLY A 414 -16.16 65.64 -16.81
N GLY A 415 -16.85 65.86 -17.93
CA GLY A 415 -17.08 67.21 -18.49
C GLY A 415 -17.58 67.20 -19.94
N PRO A 416 -18.70 67.87 -20.28
CA PRO A 416 -19.33 67.82 -21.58
C PRO A 416 -18.80 68.95 -22.47
N ASP A 417 -17.54 68.91 -22.89
CA ASP A 417 -17.08 69.81 -23.94
C ASP A 417 -16.27 69.05 -24.98
N LYS A 418 -16.79 69.12 -26.22
CA LYS A 418 -16.21 68.57 -27.43
C LYS A 418 -15.06 69.47 -27.89
N GLU A 419 -13.83 69.09 -27.57
CA GLU A 419 -12.70 69.32 -28.48
C GLU A 419 -11.91 68.02 -28.65
N ALA A 420 -11.98 67.49 -29.86
CA ALA A 420 -11.37 66.25 -30.28
C ALA A 420 -9.93 66.50 -30.71
N LYS A 421 -8.99 65.98 -29.93
CA LYS A 421 -7.77 65.29 -30.39
C LYS A 421 -7.22 64.47 -29.21
N ASN A 422 -7.56 63.17 -29.21
CA ASN A 422 -7.07 62.10 -28.32
C ASN A 422 -7.55 62.09 -26.86
N ASN A 423 -8.86 62.15 -26.63
CA ASN A 423 -9.51 61.77 -25.36
C ASN A 423 -10.12 60.37 -25.45
N GLU A 424 -9.33 59.38 -25.87
CA GLU A 424 -9.74 57.97 -25.80
C GLU A 424 -9.56 57.49 -24.35
N ARG A 425 -10.66 57.11 -23.70
CA ARG A 425 -10.60 56.40 -22.41
C ARG A 425 -9.99 55.03 -22.68
N ILE A 426 -8.78 54.81 -22.20
CA ILE A 426 -8.08 53.53 -22.34
C ILE A 426 -8.47 52.67 -21.15
N GLU A 427 -9.19 51.58 -21.41
CA GLU A 427 -9.50 50.59 -20.39
C GLU A 427 -8.23 49.85 -19.98
N CYS A 428 -7.88 49.96 -18.70
CA CYS A 428 -6.72 49.28 -18.13
C CYS A 428 -7.18 48.15 -17.19
N PHE A 429 -6.54 47.00 -17.32
CA PHE A 429 -6.75 45.83 -16.49
C PHE A 429 -5.58 45.67 -15.53
N ASN A 430 -5.87 45.28 -14.28
CA ASN A 430 -4.84 45.02 -13.28
C ASN A 430 -4.28 43.61 -13.48
N TYR A 431 -2.96 43.51 -13.58
CA TYR A 431 -2.22 42.27 -13.56
C TYR A 431 -1.19 42.30 -12.44
N TYR A 432 -0.83 41.12 -11.97
CA TYR A 432 0.13 40.94 -10.89
C TYR A 432 1.36 40.24 -11.44
N VAL A 433 2.48 40.94 -11.47
CA VAL A 433 3.75 40.44 -11.99
C VAL A 433 4.56 39.84 -10.86
N VAL A 434 4.86 38.54 -10.97
CA VAL A 434 5.87 37.89 -10.13
C VAL A 434 7.18 37.84 -10.89
N THR A 435 8.16 38.62 -10.44
CA THR A 435 9.54 38.53 -10.91
C THR A 435 10.32 37.59 -10.02
N VAL A 436 10.86 36.51 -10.59
CA VAL A 436 11.76 35.58 -9.91
C VAL A 436 13.18 35.87 -10.39
N SER A 437 14.07 36.21 -9.47
CA SER A 437 15.47 36.52 -9.75
C SER A 437 16.41 35.72 -8.86
N ALA A 438 17.67 35.60 -9.27
CA ALA A 438 18.73 35.02 -8.45
C ALA A 438 19.78 36.07 -8.12
N THR A 439 20.28 36.03 -6.90
CA THR A 439 21.30 36.97 -6.41
C THR A 439 22.58 36.78 -7.22
N GLY A 440 23.16 37.87 -7.75
CA GLY A 440 24.34 37.83 -8.62
C GLY A 440 24.03 37.44 -10.08
N PHE A 441 22.80 37.06 -10.40
CA PHE A 441 22.34 36.86 -11.77
C PHE A 441 21.62 38.14 -12.22
N GLY A 442 22.33 38.99 -12.97
CA GLY A 442 21.88 40.35 -13.34
C GLY A 442 20.62 40.43 -14.22
N VAL A 443 19.96 39.31 -14.49
CA VAL A 443 18.72 39.21 -15.27
C VAL A 443 17.74 38.29 -14.51
N PRO A 444 16.42 38.57 -14.51
CA PRO A 444 15.43 37.68 -13.93
C PRO A 444 15.43 36.26 -14.53
N LEU A 445 15.20 35.26 -13.68
CA LEU A 445 15.05 33.87 -14.11
C LEU A 445 13.73 33.67 -14.87
N ILE A 446 12.64 34.23 -14.35
CA ILE A 446 11.35 34.24 -15.04
C ILE A 446 10.54 35.44 -14.53
N LYS A 447 9.66 35.96 -15.38
CA LYS A 447 8.63 36.93 -15.00
C LYS A 447 7.28 36.39 -15.43
N LEU A 448 6.33 36.32 -14.51
CA LEU A 448 5.01 35.75 -14.74
C LEU A 448 3.92 36.80 -14.47
N PHE A 449 2.99 36.97 -15.40
CA PHE A 449 1.76 37.72 -15.23
C PHE A 449 0.67 36.81 -14.67
N PHE A 450 -0.03 37.28 -13.63
CA PHE A 450 -1.24 36.67 -13.11
C PHE A 450 -2.41 37.66 -13.21
N ALA A 451 -3.59 37.21 -13.64
CA ALA A 451 -4.79 38.05 -13.61
C ALA A 451 -5.39 38.25 -12.21
N LYS A 452 -4.98 37.43 -11.22
CA LYS A 452 -5.46 37.52 -9.84
C LYS A 452 -4.29 37.60 -8.87
N GLU A 453 -4.39 38.49 -7.90
CA GLU A 453 -3.36 38.65 -6.86
C GLU A 453 -3.18 37.38 -6.04
N GLU A 454 -4.29 36.73 -5.70
CA GLU A 454 -4.29 35.49 -4.92
C GLU A 454 -3.43 34.42 -5.58
N SER A 455 -3.58 34.22 -6.91
CA SER A 455 -2.78 33.27 -7.67
C SER A 455 -1.28 33.61 -7.65
N ALA A 456 -0.92 34.89 -7.79
CA ALA A 456 0.45 35.36 -7.71
C ALA A 456 1.07 35.11 -6.32
N ARG A 457 0.31 35.40 -5.26
CA ARG A 457 0.72 35.14 -3.87
C ARG A 457 0.87 33.64 -3.60
N THR A 458 -0.07 32.81 -4.04
CA THR A 458 0.00 31.35 -3.94
C THR A 458 1.24 30.80 -4.67
N PHE A 459 1.61 31.35 -5.83
CA PHE A 459 2.83 30.95 -6.53
C PHE A 459 4.11 31.31 -5.74
N ILE A 460 4.16 32.50 -5.13
CA ILE A 460 5.27 32.91 -4.27
C ILE A 460 5.37 32.01 -3.02
N GLU A 461 4.23 31.66 -2.43
CA GLU A 461 4.17 30.72 -1.30
C GLU A 461 4.67 29.34 -1.71
N PHE A 462 4.24 28.82 -2.86
CA PHE A 462 4.76 27.57 -3.42
C PHE A 462 6.30 27.60 -3.55
N LEU A 463 6.89 28.65 -4.13
CA LEU A 463 8.35 28.76 -4.24
C LEU A 463 9.04 28.86 -2.87
N ARG A 464 8.37 29.41 -1.86
CA ARG A 464 8.88 29.48 -0.48
C ARG A 464 8.83 28.12 0.20
N GLU A 465 7.76 27.37 0.01
CA GLU A 465 7.62 26.01 0.55
C GLU A 465 8.58 25.03 -0.13
N ALA A 466 8.73 25.12 -1.46
CA ALA A 466 9.65 24.27 -2.24
C ALA A 466 11.11 24.36 -1.77
N ARG A 467 11.50 25.43 -1.05
CA ARG A 467 12.84 25.57 -0.46
C ARG A 467 13.22 24.42 0.44
N VAL A 468 12.25 23.77 1.09
CA VAL A 468 12.49 22.59 1.93
C VAL A 468 13.19 21.48 1.15
N MET A 469 13.02 21.39 -0.17
CA MET A 469 13.68 20.34 -0.97
C MET A 469 15.21 20.50 -1.03
N SER A 470 15.74 21.70 -0.80
CA SER A 470 17.19 21.96 -0.80
C SER A 470 17.89 21.70 0.54
N THR A 471 17.13 21.35 1.58
CA THR A 471 17.74 20.86 2.82
C THR A 471 18.38 19.50 2.62
N TRP A 472 17.88 18.72 1.65
CA TRP A 472 18.41 17.42 1.31
C TRP A 472 19.75 17.53 0.60
N LYS A 473 20.78 16.91 1.18
CA LYS A 473 22.12 16.76 0.59
C LYS A 473 22.59 15.32 0.77
N GLU A 474 23.67 14.95 0.09
CA GLU A 474 24.32 13.68 0.38
C GLU A 474 24.97 13.74 1.76
N TYR A 475 24.70 12.73 2.58
CA TYR A 475 25.22 12.63 3.94
C TYR A 475 26.18 11.43 4.05
N PRO A 476 27.33 11.60 4.72
CA PRO A 476 28.32 10.53 4.86
C PRO A 476 27.79 9.40 5.74
N GLN A 477 28.26 8.17 5.50
CA GLN A 477 27.91 6.99 6.30
C GLN A 477 29.01 6.72 7.35
N ASN A 478 28.93 7.41 8.48
CA ASN A 478 30.02 7.38 9.48
C ASN A 478 29.70 6.51 10.70
N GLY A 479 28.43 6.19 10.92
CA GLY A 479 27.93 5.52 12.11
C GLY A 479 27.93 4.00 12.06
N LEU A 480 27.77 3.38 13.23
CA LEU A 480 27.48 1.95 13.36
C LEU A 480 25.96 1.73 13.50
N PRO A 481 25.40 0.64 12.95
CA PRO A 481 23.99 0.32 13.11
C PRO A 481 23.55 0.24 14.57
N ALA A 482 22.37 0.78 14.87
CA ALA A 482 21.76 0.68 16.19
C ALA A 482 21.45 -0.79 16.54
N SER A 483 21.67 -1.17 17.79
CA SER A 483 21.32 -2.51 18.28
C SER A 483 19.81 -2.73 18.22
N LEU A 484 19.39 -3.94 17.83
CA LEU A 484 17.99 -4.32 17.82
C LEU A 484 17.42 -4.29 19.24
N LYS A 485 16.14 -3.93 19.35
CA LYS A 485 15.39 -4.08 20.58
C LYS A 485 15.11 -5.57 20.77
N ALA A 486 15.85 -6.24 21.64
CA ALA A 486 15.47 -7.57 22.09
C ALA A 486 14.51 -7.39 23.27
N LYS A 487 13.20 -7.24 23.01
CA LYS A 487 12.22 -7.41 24.09
C LYS A 487 12.22 -8.89 24.48
N GLN A 488 13.08 -9.30 25.42
CA GLN A 488 12.76 -10.46 26.24
C GLN A 488 11.59 -10.05 27.11
N LYS A 489 10.38 -10.42 26.69
CA LYS A 489 9.19 -10.26 27.53
C LYS A 489 9.29 -11.32 28.63
N ASN A 490 10.10 -11.05 29.65
CA ASN A 490 10.10 -11.85 30.87
C ASN A 490 8.67 -11.78 31.43
N ARG A 491 8.02 -12.93 31.45
CA ARG A 491 6.68 -13.14 31.98
C ARG A 491 6.75 -13.04 33.51
N SER A 492 6.93 -11.84 34.04
CA SER A 492 6.91 -11.58 35.49
C SER A 492 6.04 -10.38 35.87
N GLU A 493 4.95 -10.16 35.12
CA GLU A 493 3.88 -9.24 35.52
C GLU A 493 2.50 -9.85 35.24
N TYR A 494 2.28 -11.12 35.61
CA TYR A 494 0.94 -11.69 35.79
C TYR A 494 1.04 -12.89 36.74
N GLN A 495 1.39 -12.61 38.00
CA GLN A 495 1.02 -13.42 39.15
C GLN A 495 1.40 -12.64 40.40
N CYS A 496 0.49 -11.79 40.86
CA CYS A 496 0.46 -11.40 42.25
C CYS A 496 -1.01 -11.40 42.66
N GLU A 497 -1.48 -12.58 43.04
CA GLU A 497 -2.40 -12.81 44.17
C GLU A 497 -2.75 -14.30 44.22
N SER A 498 -1.91 -15.09 44.89
CA SER A 498 -2.38 -16.01 45.94
C SER A 498 -1.22 -16.85 46.50
N ASN A 499 -0.95 -16.58 47.77
CA ASN A 499 -0.50 -17.49 48.83
C ASN A 499 0.96 -17.96 48.90
N ALA A 500 1.42 -17.89 50.15
CA ALA A 500 2.71 -18.27 50.69
C ALA A 500 2.97 -19.78 50.71
N GLU A 501 4.27 -20.10 50.68
CA GLU A 501 5.00 -21.16 51.42
C GLU A 501 5.97 -21.98 50.53
N ASP A 502 7.26 -21.60 50.65
CA ASP A 502 8.46 -22.45 50.83
C ASP A 502 8.61 -23.78 50.07
N LYS A 503 9.61 -23.86 49.16
CA LYS A 503 10.85 -24.67 49.31
C LYS A 503 11.68 -24.81 48.02
N ASP A 504 12.98 -24.63 48.20
CA ASP A 504 14.16 -25.13 47.47
C ASP A 504 13.95 -25.92 46.16
N GLN A 505 14.51 -25.38 45.07
CA GLN A 505 15.24 -26.15 44.04
C GLN A 505 16.05 -25.21 43.14
N LYS A 506 17.39 -25.29 43.25
CA LYS A 506 18.35 -24.63 42.34
C LYS A 506 18.39 -25.37 41.00
N THR A 507 18.38 -24.63 39.90
CA THR A 507 18.42 -25.17 38.52
C THR A 507 19.82 -25.12 37.92
N VAL A 508 20.08 -26.06 36.99
CA VAL A 508 21.37 -26.40 36.38
C VAL A 508 22.00 -25.26 35.53
N GLU A 509 21.30 -24.14 35.37
CA GLU A 509 21.77 -22.95 34.66
C GLU A 509 22.69 -22.08 35.55
N ASP A 510 22.52 -22.12 36.88
CA ASP A 510 23.36 -21.36 37.82
C ASP A 510 24.77 -21.98 38.00
N LEU A 511 24.96 -23.25 37.64
CA LEU A 511 26.24 -23.98 37.76
C LEU A 511 27.15 -23.87 36.52
N ILE A 512 26.67 -23.26 35.44
CA ILE A 512 27.42 -23.17 34.16
C ILE A 512 28.07 -21.77 33.98
N ILE A 513 27.55 -20.75 34.67
CA ILE A 513 28.09 -19.38 34.59
C ILE A 513 29.23 -19.16 35.60
N GLU A 514 29.24 -19.87 36.73
CA GLU A 514 30.33 -19.82 37.74
C GLU A 514 31.64 -20.51 37.31
N ARG A 515 31.75 -21.04 36.08
CA ARG A 515 32.94 -21.79 35.62
C ARG A 515 33.66 -21.27 34.39
N LEU A 516 33.31 -20.08 33.89
CA LEU A 516 33.92 -19.53 32.68
C LEU A 516 34.53 -18.13 32.80
N ILE A 517 34.49 -17.47 33.96
CA ILE A 517 35.23 -16.23 34.20
C ILE A 517 35.71 -16.17 35.67
N GLU A 518 36.47 -17.17 36.09
CA GLU A 518 37.45 -17.04 37.17
C GLU A 518 38.76 -17.62 36.64
N GLU A 519 39.54 -16.78 35.96
CA GLU A 519 41.00 -16.85 35.80
C GLU A 519 41.42 -15.73 34.82
N ASP A 520 41.42 -14.49 35.31
CA ASP A 520 42.53 -13.57 35.07
C ASP A 520 42.57 -12.57 36.23
N ALA A 521 43.73 -12.55 36.88
CA ALA A 521 43.97 -12.00 38.20
C ALA A 521 44.13 -10.47 38.21
N GLU A 522 43.73 -9.91 39.35
CA GLU A 522 44.39 -8.83 40.12
C GLU A 522 44.88 -7.57 39.38
N GLU A 523 44.28 -6.42 39.69
CA GLU A 523 45.01 -5.30 40.30
C GLU A 523 44.05 -4.24 40.90
N GLU A 524 44.51 -3.67 42.01
CA GLU A 524 43.83 -2.82 42.99
C GLU A 524 43.48 -1.40 42.48
N SER A 525 42.41 -0.78 43.01
CA SER A 525 42.51 0.28 44.04
C SER A 525 41.34 1.30 44.06
N GLU A 526 40.99 1.67 45.30
CA GLU A 526 40.49 2.97 45.80
C GLU A 526 39.14 3.58 45.36
N GLY A 527 38.17 3.52 46.29
CA GLY A 527 37.65 4.75 46.91
C GLY A 527 36.12 5.01 46.84
N PRO A 528 35.51 5.64 47.86
CA PRO A 528 34.13 5.33 48.30
C PRO A 528 33.15 6.52 48.29
N GLU A 529 31.94 6.23 48.79
CA GLU A 529 30.92 7.11 49.39
C GLU A 529 29.77 7.68 48.51
N VAL A 530 28.58 7.14 48.81
CA VAL A 530 27.26 7.71 48.55
C VAL A 530 26.88 8.65 49.71
N PRO A 531 26.20 9.78 49.43
CA PRO A 531 25.07 10.12 50.28
C PRO A 531 23.80 10.50 49.48
N GLU A 532 22.67 10.02 50.01
CA GLU A 532 21.30 10.33 49.62
C GLU A 532 20.99 11.84 49.72
N THR A 533 20.16 12.38 48.82
CA THR A 533 19.47 13.65 49.05
C THR A 533 17.97 13.59 48.72
N LYS A 534 17.23 14.21 49.64
CA LYS A 534 15.77 14.27 49.80
C LYS A 534 15.05 14.98 48.65
N ASN A 535 13.87 14.46 48.29
CA ASN A 535 12.89 15.09 47.41
C ASN A 535 12.44 16.46 47.94
N LYS A 536 12.49 17.49 47.08
CA LYS A 536 11.82 18.78 47.29
C LYS A 536 10.37 18.70 46.79
N PRO A 537 9.38 19.28 47.48
CA PRO A 537 8.02 19.39 46.96
C PRO A 537 7.93 20.41 45.82
N ILE A 538 7.06 20.11 44.85
CA ILE A 538 6.77 20.92 43.65
C ILE A 538 6.25 22.30 44.09
N SER A 539 6.75 23.37 43.47
CA SER A 539 6.33 24.74 43.80
C SER A 539 4.88 25.01 43.39
N ILE A 540 4.19 25.83 44.18
CA ILE A 540 2.78 26.20 44.00
C ILE A 540 2.52 26.80 42.60
N ASP A 541 3.48 27.57 42.07
CA ASP A 541 3.43 28.14 40.71
C ASP A 541 3.36 27.06 39.62
N LEU A 542 3.99 25.90 39.84
CA LEU A 542 4.00 24.79 38.89
C LEU A 542 2.67 24.04 38.92
N LEU A 543 2.03 23.96 40.10
CA LEU A 543 0.70 23.42 40.30
C LEU A 543 -0.39 24.32 39.68
N GLU A 544 -0.25 25.64 39.78
CA GLU A 544 -1.16 26.58 39.10
C GLU A 544 -1.02 26.52 37.57
N LYS A 545 0.21 26.36 37.05
CA LYS A 545 0.44 26.16 35.62
C LYS A 545 -0.15 24.86 35.09
N ILE A 546 -0.03 23.78 35.86
CA ILE A 546 -0.66 22.49 35.51
C ILE A 546 -2.18 22.61 35.51
N ASN A 547 -2.76 23.29 36.50
CA ASN A 547 -4.21 23.49 36.56
C ASN A 547 -4.73 24.43 35.46
N SER A 548 -3.97 25.45 35.07
CA SER A 548 -4.27 26.32 33.93
C SER A 548 -4.27 25.56 32.60
N LEU A 549 -3.26 24.71 32.37
CA LEU A 549 -3.17 23.86 31.18
C LEU A 549 -4.28 22.81 31.12
N HIS A 550 -4.67 22.27 32.28
CA HIS A 550 -5.78 21.33 32.37
C HIS A 550 -7.12 21.99 31.99
N TYR A 551 -7.33 23.24 32.43
CA TYR A 551 -8.54 24.01 32.08
C TYR A 551 -8.62 24.36 30.59
N GLU A 552 -7.48 24.66 29.95
CA GLU A 552 -7.42 24.91 28.49
C GLU A 552 -7.66 23.62 27.67
N LEU A 553 -7.18 22.48 28.16
CA LEU A 553 -7.42 21.16 27.57
C LEU A 553 -8.90 20.73 27.69
N GLU A 554 -9.54 20.93 28.84
CA GLU A 554 -10.98 20.66 29.00
C GLU A 554 -11.85 21.51 28.06
N TRP A 555 -11.47 22.77 27.81
CA TRP A 555 -12.19 23.66 26.91
C TRP A 555 -12.00 23.32 25.42
N THR A 556 -10.84 22.79 25.04
CA THR A 556 -10.59 22.33 23.65
C THR A 556 -11.31 21.02 23.35
N VAL A 557 -11.39 20.11 24.32
CA VAL A 557 -12.14 18.84 24.19
C VAL A 557 -13.66 19.08 24.13
N LYS A 558 -14.19 20.03 24.91
CA LYS A 558 -15.63 20.41 24.82
C LYS A 558 -16.01 21.04 23.48
N ARG A 559 -15.11 21.76 22.79
CA ARG A 559 -15.35 22.31 21.45
C ARG A 559 -15.37 21.27 20.33
N MET A 560 -14.74 20.11 20.50
CA MET A 560 -14.71 19.06 19.47
C MET A 560 -15.93 18.13 19.51
N ASN A 561 -16.76 18.19 20.57
CA ASN A 561 -17.92 17.31 20.75
C ASN A 561 -19.25 17.86 20.20
N GLU A 562 -19.27 19.02 19.51
CA GLU A 562 -20.49 19.58 18.88
C GLU A 562 -20.47 19.58 17.35
N ILE A 563 -19.67 18.70 16.72
CA ILE A 563 -19.80 18.42 15.28
C ILE A 563 -20.59 17.12 15.14
N GLU A 564 -21.89 17.23 14.87
CA GLU A 564 -22.69 16.11 14.37
C GLU A 564 -22.10 15.62 13.05
N TRP A 565 -21.54 14.41 13.06
CA TRP A 565 -21.14 13.70 11.86
C TRP A 565 -22.40 13.16 11.19
N ASN A 566 -22.94 13.90 10.22
CA ASN A 566 -23.88 13.35 9.26
C ASN A 566 -23.12 12.35 8.36
N TYR A 567 -23.20 11.07 8.71
CA TYR A 567 -22.81 9.97 7.85
C TYR A 567 -23.73 9.95 6.62
N CYS A 568 -23.22 10.43 5.49
CA CYS A 568 -23.76 10.06 4.18
C CYS A 568 -22.83 8.97 3.61
N PHE A 569 -23.29 7.73 3.64
CA PHE A 569 -22.70 6.68 2.81
C PHE A 569 -22.90 7.06 1.35
N PRO A 570 -21.85 7.11 0.51
CA PRO A 570 -22.04 6.99 -0.92
C PRO A 570 -22.43 5.54 -1.18
N GLU A 571 -23.68 5.32 -1.59
CA GLU A 571 -24.08 4.07 -2.22
C GLU A 571 -23.13 3.82 -3.41
N LEU A 572 -22.49 2.65 -3.40
CA LEU A 572 -21.66 2.17 -4.50
C LEU A 572 -22.56 1.91 -5.69
N ASP A 573 -22.45 2.75 -6.72
CA ASP A 573 -23.01 2.48 -8.04
C ASP A 573 -22.31 1.21 -8.60
N THR A 574 -23.08 0.15 -8.78
CA THR A 574 -22.62 -1.19 -9.17
C THR A 574 -22.41 -1.32 -10.68
N ALA A 575 -21.99 -0.23 -11.35
CA ALA A 575 -21.84 -0.19 -12.81
C ALA A 575 -20.39 -0.13 -13.33
N GLU A 576 -19.36 -0.06 -12.49
CA GLU A 576 -17.96 0.02 -12.95
C GLU A 576 -17.06 -1.15 -12.50
N LEU A 577 -17.66 -2.31 -12.18
CA LEU A 577 -16.94 -3.59 -12.10
C LEU A 577 -16.86 -4.24 -13.48
N GLY A 578 -15.98 -3.71 -14.33
CA GLY A 578 -15.77 -4.27 -15.66
C GLY A 578 -14.71 -3.56 -16.48
N ARG A 579 -13.44 -3.65 -16.05
CA ARG A 579 -12.20 -3.73 -16.88
C ARG A 579 -11.00 -3.27 -16.06
N VAL A 580 -10.40 -4.20 -15.34
CA VAL A 580 -8.98 -4.09 -14.96
C VAL A 580 -8.20 -4.68 -16.12
N ASN A 581 -7.61 -3.84 -16.97
CA ASN A 581 -6.64 -4.29 -17.96
C ASN A 581 -5.31 -4.56 -17.24
N LEU A 582 -4.89 -5.82 -17.25
CA LEU A 582 -3.50 -6.23 -17.04
C LEU A 582 -2.62 -5.61 -18.14
N PRO A 583 -1.31 -5.38 -17.90
CA PRO A 583 -0.41 -4.99 -18.96
C PRO A 583 -0.24 -6.16 -19.93
N GLU A 584 -0.83 -6.06 -21.12
CA GLU A 584 -0.68 -7.04 -22.19
C GLU A 584 0.72 -6.94 -22.79
N MET A 585 1.38 -8.11 -22.90
CA MET A 585 2.49 -8.35 -23.80
C MET A 585 2.10 -7.98 -25.24
N PRO A 586 3.01 -7.45 -26.07
CA PRO A 586 2.67 -7.02 -27.42
C PRO A 586 2.36 -8.24 -28.30
N GLU A 587 1.08 -8.51 -28.54
CA GLU A 587 0.63 -9.32 -29.66
C GLU A 587 0.82 -8.50 -30.96
N GLU A 588 1.35 -9.13 -32.01
CA GLU A 588 1.36 -8.57 -33.37
C GLU A 588 -0.08 -8.34 -33.84
N ARG A 589 -0.62 -7.15 -33.56
CA ARG A 589 -1.92 -6.73 -34.10
C ARG A 589 -1.75 -6.45 -35.59
N ASP A 590 -2.66 -7.02 -36.38
CA ASP A 590 -2.87 -6.71 -37.78
C ASP A 590 -3.02 -5.19 -37.98
N GLY A 591 -2.08 -4.59 -38.71
CA GLY A 591 -1.98 -3.13 -38.86
C GLY A 591 -3.24 -2.49 -39.46
N PHE A 592 -4.00 -3.26 -40.25
CA PHE A 592 -5.30 -2.81 -40.76
C PHE A 592 -6.31 -2.61 -39.62
N LYS A 593 -6.47 -3.60 -38.72
CA LYS A 593 -7.44 -3.53 -37.61
C LYS A 593 -7.15 -2.39 -36.64
N GLU A 594 -5.86 -2.16 -36.35
CA GLU A 594 -5.46 -1.04 -35.48
C GLU A 594 -5.83 0.32 -36.11
N LEU A 595 -5.63 0.47 -37.41
CA LEU A 595 -6.02 1.68 -38.13
C LEU A 595 -7.53 1.81 -38.24
N GLU A 596 -8.26 0.71 -38.46
CA GLU A 596 -9.72 0.68 -38.52
C GLU A 596 -10.35 1.20 -37.22
N GLU A 597 -9.94 0.66 -36.06
CA GLU A 597 -10.41 1.10 -34.74
C GLU A 597 -10.08 2.58 -34.47
N LYS A 598 -8.87 3.03 -34.85
CA LYS A 598 -8.46 4.43 -34.69
C LYS A 598 -9.24 5.38 -35.57
N ILE A 599 -9.66 4.96 -36.77
CA ILE A 599 -10.48 5.78 -37.67
C ILE A 599 -11.94 5.80 -37.20
N GLU A 600 -12.49 4.66 -36.78
CA GLU A 600 -13.87 4.55 -36.29
C GLU A 600 -14.12 5.35 -35.00
N SER A 601 -13.12 5.41 -34.11
CA SER A 601 -13.18 6.17 -32.86
C SER A 601 -13.10 7.70 -33.04
N LEU A 602 -12.80 8.20 -34.24
CA LEU A 602 -12.81 9.63 -34.52
C LEU A 602 -14.24 10.16 -34.61
N ALA A 603 -14.51 11.27 -33.91
CA ALA A 603 -15.81 11.93 -33.92
C ALA A 603 -15.84 13.17 -34.85
N GLY A 604 -16.99 13.41 -35.46
CA GLY A 604 -17.34 14.69 -36.12
C GLY A 604 -16.40 15.09 -37.27
N LYS A 605 -15.76 16.27 -37.15
CA LYS A 605 -14.93 16.87 -38.21
C LYS A 605 -13.62 16.10 -38.46
N ALA A 606 -13.08 15.42 -37.45
CA ALA A 606 -11.85 14.65 -37.58
C ALA A 606 -12.05 13.44 -38.51
N ARG A 607 -13.12 12.67 -38.30
CA ARG A 607 -13.48 11.52 -39.15
C ARG A 607 -13.74 11.93 -40.60
N LYS A 608 -14.50 13.02 -40.82
CA LYS A 608 -14.73 13.57 -42.17
C LYS A 608 -13.45 14.00 -42.88
N THR A 609 -12.46 14.52 -42.14
CA THR A 609 -11.17 14.92 -42.70
C THR A 609 -10.41 13.69 -43.20
N VAL A 610 -10.44 12.59 -42.44
CA VAL A 610 -9.78 11.33 -42.79
C VAL A 610 -10.42 10.68 -43.99
N PHE A 611 -11.75 10.58 -44.01
CA PHE A 611 -12.47 10.00 -45.15
C PHE A 611 -12.15 10.75 -46.44
N ARG A 612 -12.06 12.08 -46.37
CA ARG A 612 -11.67 12.91 -47.51
C ARG A 612 -10.23 12.65 -47.97
N ILE A 613 -9.30 12.39 -47.05
CA ILE A 613 -7.92 12.02 -47.39
C ILE A 613 -7.88 10.61 -48.00
N LEU A 614 -8.54 9.63 -47.39
CA LEU A 614 -8.57 8.23 -47.87
C LEU A 614 -9.31 8.05 -49.20
N SER A 615 -10.14 9.02 -49.59
CA SER A 615 -10.79 9.05 -50.91
C SER A 615 -9.82 9.41 -52.04
N SER A 616 -8.71 10.08 -51.72
CA SER A 616 -7.65 10.41 -52.68
C SER A 616 -6.73 9.22 -52.96
N GLU A 617 -6.02 9.21 -54.09
CA GLU A 617 -5.09 8.11 -54.41
C GLU A 617 -3.97 8.02 -53.34
N PRO A 618 -3.68 6.82 -52.79
CA PRO A 618 -2.58 6.66 -51.84
C PRO A 618 -1.23 6.93 -52.52
N GLU A 619 -0.21 7.25 -51.72
CA GLU A 619 1.17 7.56 -52.14
C GLU A 619 1.35 8.80 -53.04
N ARG A 620 0.27 9.42 -53.50
CA ARG A 620 0.31 10.68 -54.24
C ARG A 620 0.28 11.88 -53.30
N GLU A 621 1.14 12.85 -53.57
CA GLU A 621 1.13 14.13 -52.86
C GLU A 621 -0.02 15.02 -53.34
N TYR A 622 -0.80 15.54 -52.39
CA TYR A 622 -1.86 16.52 -52.62
C TYR A 622 -1.58 17.80 -51.85
N THR A 623 -1.90 18.95 -52.45
CA THR A 623 -1.93 20.20 -51.68
C THR A 623 -3.18 20.23 -50.79
N LEU A 624 -3.10 20.93 -49.65
CA LEU A 624 -4.27 21.06 -48.76
C LEU A 624 -5.47 21.71 -49.45
N GLN A 625 -5.20 22.61 -50.42
CA GLN A 625 -6.24 23.27 -51.23
C GLN A 625 -6.95 22.31 -52.17
N GLU A 626 -6.24 21.37 -52.81
CA GLU A 626 -6.82 20.35 -53.69
C GLU A 626 -7.84 19.47 -52.97
N LEU A 627 -7.60 19.17 -51.69
CA LEU A 627 -8.50 18.37 -50.86
C LEU A 627 -9.51 19.22 -50.08
N GLY A 628 -9.51 20.54 -50.25
CA GLY A 628 -10.39 21.45 -49.51
C GLY A 628 -10.23 21.33 -47.98
N LEU A 629 -9.00 21.09 -47.51
CA LEU A 629 -8.63 20.91 -46.11
C LEU A 629 -7.81 22.09 -45.61
N THR A 630 -7.85 22.34 -44.31
CA THR A 630 -6.96 23.32 -43.66
C THR A 630 -5.80 22.60 -42.99
N PHE A 631 -4.67 23.28 -42.84
CA PHE A 631 -3.50 22.72 -42.17
C PHE A 631 -3.86 22.17 -40.77
N TRP A 632 -4.67 22.91 -40.02
CA TRP A 632 -5.15 22.48 -38.71
C TRP A 632 -6.02 21.22 -38.74
N SER A 633 -6.85 21.03 -39.77
CA SER A 633 -7.67 19.81 -39.88
C SER A 633 -6.81 18.56 -40.07
N VAL A 634 -5.72 18.66 -40.82
CA VAL A 634 -4.80 17.52 -41.07
C VAL A 634 -3.86 17.32 -39.88
N PHE A 635 -3.29 18.40 -39.33
CA PHE A 635 -2.35 18.35 -38.20
C PHE A 635 -2.96 17.77 -36.92
N VAL A 636 -4.27 17.96 -36.69
CA VAL A 636 -4.96 17.39 -35.53
C VAL A 636 -5.21 15.89 -35.67
N VAL A 637 -5.24 15.36 -36.91
CA VAL A 637 -5.69 13.99 -37.17
C VAL A 637 -4.56 13.07 -37.59
N ALA A 638 -3.57 13.55 -38.35
CA ALA A 638 -2.42 12.74 -38.80
C ALA A 638 -1.66 12.04 -37.65
N PRO A 639 -1.39 12.67 -36.48
CA PRO A 639 -0.72 12.01 -35.36
C PRO A 639 -1.57 10.93 -34.68
N LYS A 640 -2.89 10.94 -34.89
CA LYS A 640 -3.84 10.01 -34.24
C LYS A 640 -4.02 8.72 -35.02
N ILE A 641 -3.64 8.69 -36.28
CA ILE A 641 -3.82 7.55 -37.18
C ILE A 641 -2.45 7.00 -37.55
N THR A 642 -1.91 6.23 -36.62
CA THR A 642 -0.64 5.53 -36.75
C THR A 642 -0.86 4.05 -36.47
N SER A 643 -0.04 3.17 -37.02
CA SER A 643 0.01 1.75 -36.64
C SER A 643 1.45 1.28 -36.64
N GLY A 644 1.84 0.52 -35.60
CA GLY A 644 3.23 0.12 -35.40
C GLY A 644 4.23 1.29 -35.37
N GLY A 645 3.78 2.49 -34.95
CA GLY A 645 4.60 3.71 -34.96
C GLY A 645 4.74 4.41 -36.32
N LYS A 646 4.17 3.84 -37.40
CA LYS A 646 4.16 4.44 -38.75
C LYS A 646 2.89 5.28 -38.96
N PRO A 647 2.99 6.52 -39.47
CA PRO A 647 1.82 7.36 -39.75
C PRO A 647 1.11 6.93 -41.02
N LEU A 648 -0.23 6.87 -40.98
CA LEU A 648 -1.04 6.65 -42.19
C LEU A 648 -1.05 7.90 -43.08
N ILE A 649 -1.02 9.09 -42.48
CA ILE A 649 -1.04 10.38 -43.17
C ILE A 649 0.25 11.13 -42.83
N GLU A 650 1.02 11.48 -43.84
CA GLU A 650 2.26 12.25 -43.72
C GLU A 650 2.04 13.66 -44.24
N VAL A 651 2.52 14.65 -43.49
CA VAL A 651 2.46 16.06 -43.88
C VAL A 651 3.87 16.51 -44.27
N ILE A 652 4.04 16.83 -45.55
CA ILE A 652 5.31 17.29 -46.10
C ILE A 652 5.36 18.82 -45.94
N SER A 653 6.29 19.28 -45.11
CA SER A 653 6.48 20.70 -44.83
C SER A 653 7.31 21.35 -45.95
N GLY A 654 6.77 22.40 -46.57
CA GLY A 654 7.40 23.23 -47.60
C GLY A 654 6.63 24.54 -47.77
N ASP A 655 7.02 25.40 -48.71
CA ASP A 655 6.38 26.71 -48.95
C ASP A 655 4.86 26.61 -49.18
N VAL A 656 4.42 25.49 -49.74
CA VAL A 656 3.00 25.06 -49.74
C VAL A 656 2.93 23.68 -49.08
N PRO A 657 2.24 23.52 -47.95
CA PRO A 657 2.13 22.24 -47.26
C PRO A 657 1.38 21.23 -48.13
N LYS A 658 1.96 20.03 -48.25
CA LYS A 658 1.37 18.90 -48.96
C LYS A 658 1.11 17.75 -48.01
N LEU A 659 0.19 16.88 -48.37
CA LEU A 659 -0.09 15.65 -47.64
C LEU A 659 0.03 14.45 -48.59
N VAL A 660 0.48 13.33 -48.04
CA VAL A 660 0.47 12.02 -48.70
C VAL A 660 -0.02 10.99 -47.67
N TRP A 661 -0.70 9.94 -48.11
CA TRP A 661 -1.17 8.89 -47.20
C TRP A 661 -0.85 7.49 -47.72
N GLY A 662 -0.67 6.54 -46.82
CA GLY A 662 -0.44 5.13 -47.12
C GLY A 662 0.99 4.74 -47.52
N THR A 663 1.96 5.67 -47.52
CA THR A 663 3.35 5.44 -47.96
C THR A 663 4.09 4.33 -47.22
N ASN A 664 3.76 4.11 -45.96
CA ASN A 664 4.42 3.13 -45.11
C ASN A 664 3.67 1.80 -44.97
N PHE A 665 2.58 1.62 -45.72
CA PHE A 665 1.67 0.48 -45.66
C PHE A 665 1.63 -0.27 -46.99
N ASP A 666 1.48 -1.59 -46.90
CA ASP A 666 1.37 -2.47 -48.06
C ASP A 666 0.07 -2.20 -48.85
N GLU A 667 0.05 -2.65 -50.11
CA GLU A 667 -1.06 -2.44 -51.04
C GLU A 667 -2.38 -3.03 -50.50
N GLU A 668 -2.31 -4.20 -49.86
CA GLU A 668 -3.46 -4.86 -49.25
C GLU A 668 -4.11 -4.02 -48.14
N THR A 669 -3.33 -3.48 -47.19
CA THR A 669 -3.85 -2.59 -46.14
C THR A 669 -4.45 -1.31 -46.71
N ARG A 670 -3.82 -0.72 -47.74
CA ARG A 670 -4.32 0.49 -48.40
C ARG A 670 -5.66 0.26 -49.11
N ASP A 671 -5.78 -0.85 -49.83
CA ASP A 671 -7.00 -1.22 -50.54
C ASP A 671 -8.15 -1.52 -49.58
N LEU A 672 -7.88 -2.21 -48.47
CA LEU A 672 -8.86 -2.44 -47.41
C LEU A 672 -9.33 -1.14 -46.76
N LEU A 673 -8.42 -0.21 -46.43
CA LEU A 673 -8.79 1.09 -45.83
C LEU A 673 -9.61 1.94 -46.80
N ARG A 674 -9.26 1.93 -48.09
CA ARG A 674 -10.00 2.64 -49.12
C ARG A 674 -11.39 2.01 -49.32
N ALA A 675 -11.48 0.69 -49.43
CA ALA A 675 -12.75 -0.03 -49.58
C ALA A 675 -13.69 0.20 -48.38
N ARG A 676 -13.13 0.32 -47.17
CA ARG A 676 -13.90 0.50 -45.93
C ARG A 676 -14.36 1.94 -45.71
N PHE A 677 -13.53 2.94 -46.02
CA PHE A 677 -13.73 4.32 -45.59
C PHE A 677 -13.83 5.36 -46.71
N ALA A 678 -13.54 5.00 -47.97
CA ALA A 678 -13.66 5.94 -49.09
C ALA A 678 -15.09 6.06 -49.67
N SER A 679 -16.05 5.24 -49.20
CA SER A 679 -17.40 5.15 -49.78
C SER A 679 -18.54 5.75 -48.94
N GLU A 680 -18.26 6.40 -47.80
CA GLU A 680 -19.29 7.14 -47.05
C GLU A 680 -19.25 8.64 -47.43
N GLU A 681 -19.99 9.02 -48.50
CA GLU A 681 -20.37 10.42 -48.77
C GLU A 681 -21.42 10.94 -47.78
#